data_AF-A0A0B1YM56-F1
#
_entry.id   AF-A0A0B1YM56-F1
#
_cell.length_a   1.000
_cell.length_b   1.000
_cell.length_c   1.000
_cell.angle_alpha   90.00
_cell.angle_beta   90.00
_cell.angle_gamma   90.00
#
_symmetry.space_group_name_H-M   'P 1'
#
loop_
_entity.id
_entity.type
_entity.pdbx_description
1 polymer ?
#
loop_
_entity_poly.entity_id
_entity_poly.type
_entity_poly.pdbx_seq_one_letter_code
_entity_poly.pdbx_strand_id
1 'polypeptide(L)'
;MVLIAAMTLVAAVRPAAALQVDFLPKPDPDDGKTFRVLCFHDIRDNLRASFETLPDAFAIDTKALTNMFSWLQSNGYHPVTLAQIDEARRGGKPLPKRPILLTFDDGYESHYSKVFPLLKQFRFPAVFGLVTEWTNAPQGAKIKLSDKQIVDRDFFMNWQQIREMQASGLAEFGTHTHDMHHGILANPQGNELPAAGTHQYLPKLGRYENDDEYRKRVRDDLQRSKDIIEKNIGAKVQTVVWPYGAHNLMLDQEAANVGLKYMLTLEPGPNTPDVPLTAIRRSLMGYDTGTGNLERSLREPVTHHGEINPVQRVVQVDMDYIYDPDPKQQEANLGKLIDRIKDLAPRVVYLQAYADPKGNGAVDSVYFPNRHMPMRADLFSRVSWQLKTRARVEVYAWLPMLSFKLPDNNPAATHLVQSLPGAPQKPGTQGSGKPPRLSPFDPQARKMIQDIYEDLAKNSIIDGILFHDDGVLDDYEDASPAALKAYQAMGLPGDINQIRQSPELMQKWTRGKTAALIAFSHELTSTVQGYQNGRDMLTARNIFAGPVLDPKAETWTAQNYDDFLQAYDYVALEAMPYMEEARDPKDWMKKLTAAVAKHKDGLRKTIFELQAVDWRNKDKPIPTAELRDQMSHLRAAGALNYGYYPDDFIAGRPDTEVLRDVMSLKSYIETRKAPPSAEKIDGALPKTQPPRADAAPAPKSPVATEAAAGAAAPANNKAGG
;
A
#
# COMPACT_ATOMS: atom_id res chain seq x y z
N MET A 1 -75.54 18.99 45.33
CA MET A 1 -74.79 17.71 45.46
C MET A 1 -73.71 17.68 44.40
N VAL A 2 -72.49 17.40 44.84
CA VAL A 2 -71.22 17.45 44.11
C VAL A 2 -71.18 16.39 43.00
N LEU A 3 -70.72 16.75 41.78
CA LEU A 3 -70.21 15.77 40.83
C LEU A 3 -68.83 16.26 40.32
N ILE A 4 -67.82 15.47 40.64
CA ILE A 4 -66.41 15.67 40.35
C ILE A 4 -66.16 15.43 38.85
N ALA A 5 -65.63 16.43 38.15
CA ALA A 5 -65.09 16.26 36.80
C ALA A 5 -63.62 15.81 36.92
N ALA A 6 -63.36 14.53 36.65
CA ALA A 6 -62.02 13.99 36.55
C ALA A 6 -61.42 14.38 35.19
N MET A 7 -60.46 15.31 35.19
CA MET A 7 -59.55 15.52 34.06
C MET A 7 -58.60 14.32 33.98
N THR A 8 -58.80 13.44 33.00
CA THR A 8 -57.80 12.44 32.61
C THR A 8 -56.62 13.12 31.94
N LEU A 9 -55.49 13.14 32.66
CA LEU A 9 -54.17 13.49 32.16
C LEU A 9 -53.74 12.40 31.14
N VAL A 10 -53.85 12.67 29.84
CA VAL A 10 -53.21 11.82 28.83
C VAL A 10 -51.72 12.14 28.88
N ALA A 11 -50.96 11.30 29.59
CA ALA A 11 -49.51 11.31 29.49
C ALA A 11 -49.12 10.96 28.05
N ALA A 12 -48.60 11.95 27.32
CA ALA A 12 -47.97 11.72 26.03
C ALA A 12 -46.75 10.81 26.27
N VAL A 13 -46.91 9.52 26.03
CA VAL A 13 -45.80 8.57 25.95
C VAL A 13 -44.93 9.03 24.79
N ARG A 14 -43.83 9.71 25.09
CA ARG A 14 -42.77 9.95 24.10
C ARG A 14 -42.35 8.57 23.61
N PRO A 15 -42.39 8.28 22.30
CA PRO A 15 -41.85 7.03 21.81
C PRO A 15 -40.40 6.96 22.29
N ALA A 16 -40.05 5.87 22.96
CA ALA A 16 -38.66 5.57 23.28
C ALA A 16 -37.87 5.75 21.98
N ALA A 17 -36.91 6.68 21.98
CA ALA A 17 -36.03 6.88 20.85
C ALA A 17 -35.48 5.50 20.49
N ALA A 18 -35.84 5.00 19.31
CA ALA A 18 -35.23 3.78 18.79
C ALA A 18 -33.72 4.01 18.90
N LEU A 19 -33.03 3.12 19.61
CA LEU A 19 -31.56 3.10 19.63
C LEU A 19 -31.14 2.96 18.17
N GLN A 20 -30.87 4.08 17.51
CA GLN A 20 -30.18 4.07 16.24
C GLN A 20 -28.80 3.52 16.54
N VAL A 21 -28.57 2.29 16.12
CA VAL A 21 -27.23 1.71 16.18
C VAL A 21 -26.41 2.48 15.16
N ASP A 22 -25.59 3.39 15.68
CA ASP A 22 -24.62 4.13 14.89
C ASP A 22 -23.41 3.22 14.65
N PHE A 23 -23.29 2.73 13.42
CA PHE A 23 -22.21 1.83 13.01
C PHE A 23 -20.91 2.57 12.67
N LEU A 24 -20.89 3.91 12.71
CA LEU A 24 -19.70 4.70 12.41
C LEU A 24 -18.83 4.90 13.67
N PRO A 25 -17.49 5.01 13.52
CA PRO A 25 -16.57 5.34 14.62
C PRO A 25 -16.99 6.61 15.34
N LYS A 26 -16.78 6.74 16.66
CA LYS A 26 -17.23 7.91 17.42
C LYS A 26 -16.78 9.25 16.78
N PRO A 27 -17.56 10.33 16.91
CA PRO A 27 -17.14 11.66 16.47
C PRO A 27 -15.81 12.09 17.12
N ASP A 28 -15.06 12.92 16.41
CA ASP A 28 -13.79 13.47 16.87
C ASP A 28 -13.94 14.30 18.17
N PRO A 29 -12.89 14.39 19.00
CA PRO A 29 -12.93 15.20 20.21
C PRO A 29 -13.10 16.70 19.91
N ASP A 30 -13.94 17.36 20.71
CA ASP A 30 -14.17 18.81 20.69
C ASP A 30 -13.20 19.51 21.66
N ASP A 31 -11.89 19.39 21.40
CA ASP A 31 -10.80 19.88 22.27
C ASP A 31 -10.28 21.27 21.87
N GLY A 32 -10.92 21.92 20.89
CA GLY A 32 -10.50 23.21 20.34
C GLY A 32 -9.21 23.15 19.52
N LYS A 33 -8.72 21.96 19.16
CA LYS A 33 -7.48 21.74 18.40
C LYS A 33 -7.64 20.72 17.28
N THR A 34 -8.45 19.68 17.46
CA THR A 34 -8.67 18.60 16.50
C THR A 34 -9.55 19.09 15.36
N PHE A 35 -9.18 18.77 14.12
CA PHE A 35 -9.91 19.18 12.92
C PHE A 35 -9.90 18.11 11.81
N ARG A 36 -10.84 18.24 10.87
CA ARG A 36 -10.92 17.44 9.64
C ARG A 36 -10.57 18.29 8.42
N VAL A 37 -10.14 17.64 7.34
CA VAL A 37 -9.85 18.31 6.06
C VAL A 37 -10.54 17.56 4.93
N LEU A 38 -11.22 18.29 4.06
CA LEU A 38 -11.79 17.73 2.83
C LEU A 38 -10.99 18.18 1.62
N CYS A 39 -10.63 17.24 0.77
CA CYS A 39 -9.90 17.45 -0.46
C CYS A 39 -10.83 17.32 -1.67
N PHE A 40 -10.91 18.39 -2.45
CA PHE A 40 -11.69 18.49 -3.69
C PHE A 40 -10.76 18.71 -4.88
N HIS A 41 -11.18 18.30 -6.07
CA HIS A 41 -10.45 18.54 -7.32
C HIS A 41 -11.31 19.42 -8.25
N ASP A 42 -11.69 18.92 -9.43
CA ASP A 42 -12.46 19.65 -10.43
C ASP A 42 -13.96 19.65 -10.11
N ILE A 43 -14.65 20.76 -10.41
CA ILE A 43 -16.09 20.92 -10.23
C ILE A 43 -16.77 21.08 -11.59
N ARG A 44 -17.65 20.13 -11.94
CA ARG A 44 -18.31 20.08 -13.25
C ARG A 44 -19.82 20.16 -13.13
N ASP A 45 -20.46 20.69 -14.16
CA ASP A 45 -21.92 20.60 -14.30
C ASP A 45 -22.24 19.40 -15.17
N ASN A 46 -23.28 18.65 -14.80
CA ASN A 46 -23.67 17.43 -15.50
C ASN A 46 -22.52 16.43 -15.60
N LEU A 47 -21.86 16.19 -14.44
CA LEU A 47 -20.62 15.43 -14.35
C LEU A 47 -20.68 14.09 -15.10
N ARG A 48 -21.80 13.35 -14.99
CA ARG A 48 -21.99 12.05 -15.66
C ARG A 48 -21.82 12.11 -17.18
N ALA A 49 -22.27 13.17 -17.85
CA ALA A 49 -22.09 13.32 -19.29
C ALA A 49 -20.62 13.59 -19.65
N SER A 50 -19.87 14.25 -18.77
CA SER A 50 -18.45 14.54 -19.04
C SER A 50 -17.55 13.30 -18.96
N PHE A 51 -17.97 12.22 -18.30
CA PHE A 51 -17.18 10.98 -18.23
C PHE A 51 -16.94 10.32 -19.60
N GLU A 52 -17.77 10.64 -20.60
CA GLU A 52 -17.59 10.15 -21.97
C GLU A 52 -16.38 10.79 -22.66
N THR A 53 -16.05 12.04 -22.31
CA THR A 53 -15.04 12.85 -23.01
C THR A 53 -13.83 13.18 -22.15
N LEU A 54 -14.00 13.28 -20.83
CA LEU A 54 -12.96 13.57 -19.85
C LEU A 54 -13.24 12.82 -18.53
N PRO A 55 -12.98 11.50 -18.47
CA PRO A 55 -13.25 10.71 -17.27
C PRO A 55 -12.35 11.15 -16.11
N ASP A 56 -12.97 11.53 -14.99
CA ASP A 56 -12.27 11.95 -13.79
C ASP A 56 -13.04 11.49 -12.55
N ALA A 57 -12.49 10.52 -11.83
CA ALA A 57 -13.12 9.96 -10.64
C ALA A 57 -13.11 10.93 -9.44
N PHE A 58 -12.31 12.00 -9.49
CA PHE A 58 -12.16 12.96 -8.40
C PHE A 58 -12.94 14.25 -8.65
N ALA A 59 -13.53 14.39 -9.85
CA ALA A 59 -14.42 15.50 -10.15
C ALA A 59 -15.75 15.36 -9.39
N ILE A 60 -16.33 16.49 -8.98
CA ILE A 60 -17.61 16.56 -8.27
C ILE A 60 -18.60 17.43 -9.04
N ASP A 61 -19.88 17.03 -8.99
CA ASP A 61 -20.95 17.84 -9.57
C ASP A 61 -21.19 19.12 -8.74
N THR A 62 -21.35 20.27 -9.39
CA THR A 62 -21.61 21.56 -8.70
C THR A 62 -22.78 21.48 -7.71
N LYS A 63 -23.83 20.72 -8.04
CA LYS A 63 -24.98 20.52 -7.15
C LYS A 63 -24.59 19.69 -5.93
N ALA A 64 -23.76 18.67 -6.10
CA ALA A 64 -23.26 17.88 -4.98
C ALA A 64 -22.43 18.74 -4.02
N LEU A 65 -21.50 19.56 -4.53
CA LEU A 65 -20.71 20.48 -3.71
C LEU A 65 -21.61 21.47 -2.94
N THR A 66 -22.61 22.05 -3.60
CA THR A 66 -23.58 22.97 -2.96
C THR A 66 -24.35 22.28 -1.83
N ASN A 67 -24.77 21.03 -2.04
CA ASN A 67 -25.44 20.22 -1.02
C ASN A 67 -24.49 19.91 0.14
N MET A 68 -23.23 19.60 -0.12
CA MET A 68 -22.21 19.36 0.91
C MET A 68 -22.00 20.59 1.78
N PHE A 69 -21.83 21.79 1.20
CA PHE A 69 -21.67 23.03 1.96
C PHE A 69 -22.90 23.37 2.81
N SER A 70 -24.08 23.22 2.23
CA SER A 70 -25.35 23.41 2.96
C SER A 70 -25.49 22.41 4.11
N TRP A 71 -25.09 21.15 3.89
CA TRP A 71 -25.10 20.11 4.92
C TRP A 71 -24.09 20.40 6.03
N LEU A 72 -22.86 20.79 5.70
CA LEU A 72 -21.83 21.17 6.67
C LEU A 72 -22.33 22.30 7.58
N GLN A 73 -22.87 23.37 6.99
CA GLN A 73 -23.44 24.50 7.74
C GLN A 73 -24.60 24.07 8.65
N SER A 74 -25.54 23.30 8.10
CA SER A 74 -26.73 22.84 8.84
C SER A 74 -26.39 21.87 9.98
N ASN A 75 -25.26 21.16 9.87
CA ASN A 75 -24.77 20.24 10.89
C ASN A 75 -23.68 20.86 11.79
N GLY A 76 -23.50 22.18 11.75
CA GLY A 76 -22.62 22.91 12.67
C GLY A 76 -21.13 22.61 12.48
N TYR A 77 -20.71 22.25 11.26
CA TYR A 77 -19.30 22.25 10.89
C TYR A 77 -18.86 23.68 10.59
N HIS A 78 -17.65 24.03 11.03
CA HIS A 78 -17.12 25.39 10.91
C HIS A 78 -15.86 25.37 10.04
N PRO A 79 -15.94 25.84 8.79
CA PRO A 79 -14.77 26.05 7.96
C PRO A 79 -13.75 27.01 8.59
N VAL A 80 -12.49 26.60 8.67
CA VAL A 80 -11.38 27.34 9.33
C VAL A 80 -10.20 27.55 8.39
N THR A 81 -9.34 28.53 8.71
CA THR A 81 -8.09 28.79 7.96
C THR A 81 -6.90 28.04 8.57
N LEU A 82 -5.83 27.87 7.79
CA LEU A 82 -4.56 27.33 8.30
C LEU A 82 -3.97 28.20 9.42
N ALA A 83 -4.14 29.53 9.33
CA ALA A 83 -3.71 30.45 10.39
C ALA A 83 -4.45 30.21 11.72
N GLN A 84 -5.75 29.94 11.69
CA GLN A 84 -6.54 29.60 12.89
C GLN A 84 -6.10 28.26 13.49
N ILE A 85 -5.82 27.27 12.63
CA ILE A 85 -5.29 25.96 13.04
C ILE A 85 -3.93 26.13 13.74
N ASP A 86 -3.00 26.86 13.11
CA ASP A 86 -1.67 27.10 13.67
C ASP A 86 -1.72 27.90 14.99
N GLU A 87 -2.59 28.92 15.07
CA GLU A 87 -2.82 29.67 16.31
C GLU A 87 -3.31 28.75 17.45
N ALA A 88 -4.31 27.91 17.18
CA ALA A 88 -4.85 26.98 18.17
C ALA A 88 -3.80 25.93 18.61
N ARG A 89 -2.99 25.44 17.67
CA ARG A 89 -1.88 24.51 17.97
C ARG A 89 -0.83 25.14 18.87
N ARG A 90 -0.54 26.43 18.70
CA ARG A 90 0.39 27.21 19.55
C ARG A 90 -0.20 27.68 20.88
N GLY A 91 -1.41 27.25 21.24
CA GLY A 91 -2.07 27.61 22.51
C GLY A 91 -2.76 28.97 22.50
N GLY A 92 -2.98 29.57 21.32
CA GLY A 92 -3.80 30.75 21.15
C GLY A 92 -5.29 30.42 21.17
N LYS A 93 -6.09 31.15 20.38
CA LYS A 93 -7.55 30.96 20.34
C LYS A 93 -7.91 29.52 19.92
N PRO A 94 -8.78 28.81 20.66
CA PRO A 94 -9.22 27.48 20.25
C PRO A 94 -10.05 27.52 18.97
N LEU A 95 -9.97 26.44 18.18
CA LEU A 95 -10.85 26.20 17.05
C LEU A 95 -12.32 26.12 17.49
N PRO A 96 -13.27 26.53 16.62
CA PRO A 96 -14.69 26.29 16.86
C PRO A 96 -15.01 24.79 16.89
N LYS A 97 -16.22 24.45 17.33
CA LYS A 97 -16.70 23.06 17.32
C LYS A 97 -16.74 22.50 15.91
N ARG A 98 -16.42 21.21 15.73
CA ARG A 98 -16.41 20.54 14.41
C ARG A 98 -15.66 21.36 13.34
N PRO A 99 -14.40 21.76 13.61
CA PRO A 99 -13.66 22.59 12.68
C PRO A 99 -13.27 21.76 11.46
N ILE A 100 -13.39 22.36 10.27
CA ILE A 100 -13.10 21.70 9.00
C ILE A 100 -12.26 22.62 8.12
N LEU A 101 -11.22 22.10 7.49
CA LEU A 101 -10.49 22.81 6.44
C LEU A 101 -10.99 22.33 5.08
N LEU A 102 -11.28 23.26 4.18
CA LEU A 102 -11.67 22.94 2.80
C LEU A 102 -10.46 23.16 1.90
N THR A 103 -10.12 22.18 1.07
CA THR A 103 -8.98 22.27 0.15
C THR A 103 -9.37 21.88 -1.27
N PHE A 104 -8.80 22.57 -2.25
CA PHE A 104 -9.06 22.36 -3.68
C PHE A 104 -7.72 22.23 -4.42
N ASP A 105 -7.50 21.09 -5.07
CA ASP A 105 -6.21 20.72 -5.65
C ASP A 105 -6.19 20.99 -7.17
N ASP A 106 -4.99 21.08 -7.74
CA ASP A 106 -4.68 21.30 -9.17
C ASP A 106 -4.89 22.69 -9.77
N GLY A 107 -5.70 23.56 -9.12
CA GLY A 107 -5.91 24.93 -9.58
C GLY A 107 -6.81 25.04 -10.83
N TYR A 108 -7.80 24.16 -10.97
CA TYR A 108 -8.78 24.18 -12.07
C TYR A 108 -9.52 25.51 -12.16
N GLU A 109 -9.88 25.93 -13.38
CA GLU A 109 -10.68 27.14 -13.61
C GLU A 109 -12.02 27.11 -12.86
N SER A 110 -12.59 25.92 -12.70
CA SER A 110 -13.83 25.67 -11.95
C SER A 110 -13.75 26.12 -10.49
N HIS A 111 -12.56 26.22 -9.91
CA HIS A 111 -12.34 26.82 -8.58
C HIS A 111 -12.73 28.30 -8.55
N TYR A 112 -12.44 29.03 -9.62
CA TYR A 112 -12.85 30.42 -9.75
C TYR A 112 -14.32 30.53 -10.16
N SER A 113 -14.74 29.84 -11.22
CA SER A 113 -16.07 30.03 -11.80
C SER A 113 -17.20 29.43 -10.97
N LYS A 114 -16.93 28.39 -10.16
CA LYS A 114 -17.96 27.65 -9.41
C LYS A 114 -17.74 27.61 -7.91
N VAL A 115 -16.51 27.35 -7.45
CA VAL A 115 -16.23 27.25 -6.01
C VAL A 115 -16.24 28.62 -5.35
N PHE A 116 -15.53 29.61 -5.91
CA PHE A 116 -15.39 30.93 -5.30
C PHE A 116 -16.73 31.67 -5.05
N PRO A 117 -17.74 31.64 -5.95
CA PRO A 117 -19.07 32.15 -5.66
C PRO A 117 -19.72 31.49 -4.44
N LEU A 118 -19.58 30.16 -4.29
CA LEU A 118 -20.10 29.44 -3.11
C LEU A 118 -19.33 29.84 -1.85
N LEU A 119 -18.00 29.93 -1.89
CA LEU A 119 -17.21 30.41 -0.76
C LEU A 119 -17.67 31.80 -0.29
N LYS A 120 -17.96 32.72 -1.22
CA LYS A 120 -18.51 34.05 -0.89
C LYS A 120 -19.90 33.97 -0.25
N GLN A 121 -20.78 33.14 -0.81
CA GLN A 121 -22.15 32.98 -0.30
C GLN A 121 -22.18 32.39 1.12
N PHE A 122 -21.38 31.35 1.37
CA PHE A 122 -21.30 30.68 2.67
C PHE A 122 -20.31 31.34 3.65
N ARG A 123 -19.44 32.25 3.15
CA ARG A 123 -18.30 32.84 3.86
C ARG A 123 -17.33 31.78 4.38
N PHE A 124 -17.07 30.77 3.55
CA PHE A 124 -16.17 29.68 3.89
C PHE A 124 -14.76 30.00 3.40
N PRO A 125 -13.72 29.94 4.26
CA PRO A 125 -12.34 29.93 3.79
C PRO A 125 -11.97 28.58 3.15
N ALA A 126 -11.00 28.61 2.25
CA ALA A 126 -10.42 27.42 1.62
C ALA A 126 -8.95 27.62 1.22
N VAL A 127 -8.25 26.50 1.06
CA VAL A 127 -6.86 26.43 0.56
C VAL A 127 -6.86 25.85 -0.85
N PHE A 128 -6.05 26.40 -1.75
CA PHE A 128 -5.93 25.96 -3.14
C PHE A 128 -4.50 25.54 -3.45
N GLY A 129 -4.30 24.30 -3.94
CA GLY A 129 -3.01 23.79 -4.39
C GLY A 129 -2.79 24.07 -5.87
N LEU A 130 -1.76 24.83 -6.23
CA LEU A 130 -1.47 25.20 -7.62
C LEU A 130 -0.31 24.38 -8.20
N VAL A 131 -0.54 23.67 -9.30
CA VAL A 131 0.56 23.18 -10.15
C VAL A 131 1.04 24.36 -10.99
N THR A 132 2.22 24.88 -10.69
CA THR A 132 2.63 26.17 -11.26
C THR A 132 3.02 26.08 -12.72
N GLU A 133 3.47 24.92 -13.22
CA GLU A 133 3.66 24.74 -14.66
C GLU A 133 2.34 24.85 -15.43
N TRP A 134 1.26 24.25 -14.92
CA TRP A 134 -0.06 24.32 -15.55
C TRP A 134 -0.65 25.74 -15.51
N THR A 135 -0.60 26.36 -14.32
CA THR A 135 -1.11 27.72 -14.09
C THR A 135 -0.39 28.76 -14.94
N ASN A 136 0.94 28.61 -15.08
CA ASN A 136 1.82 29.56 -15.78
C ASN A 136 2.02 29.22 -17.26
N ALA A 137 1.36 28.18 -17.78
CA ALA A 137 1.40 27.83 -19.19
C ALA A 137 0.89 29.01 -20.05
N PRO A 138 1.48 29.24 -21.24
CA PRO A 138 1.06 30.31 -22.11
C PRO A 138 -0.35 30.06 -22.67
N GLN A 139 -1.06 31.13 -23.03
CA GLN A 139 -2.38 31.02 -23.65
C GLN A 139 -2.32 30.16 -24.91
N GLY A 140 -3.27 29.24 -25.06
CA GLY A 140 -3.32 28.29 -26.19
C GLY A 140 -2.38 27.07 -26.03
N ALA A 141 -1.63 26.97 -24.93
CA ALA A 141 -0.89 25.75 -24.62
C ALA A 141 -1.84 24.56 -24.38
N LYS A 142 -1.35 23.37 -24.73
CA LYS A 142 -1.96 22.09 -24.40
C LYS A 142 -1.22 21.48 -23.23
N ILE A 143 -1.94 21.09 -22.19
CA ILE A 143 -1.40 20.56 -20.94
C ILE A 143 -1.74 19.07 -20.87
N LYS A 144 -0.73 18.23 -20.71
CA LYS A 144 -0.89 16.78 -20.56
C LYS A 144 -1.12 16.47 -19.07
N LEU A 145 -2.32 16.02 -18.72
CA LEU A 145 -2.64 15.55 -17.36
C LEU A 145 -2.29 14.07 -17.18
N SER A 146 -2.41 13.30 -18.26
CA SER A 146 -2.02 11.89 -18.34
C SER A 146 -1.81 11.47 -19.79
N ASP A 147 -1.39 10.23 -20.03
CA ASP A 147 -1.30 9.67 -21.39
C ASP A 147 -2.60 9.70 -22.19
N LYS A 148 -3.74 9.81 -21.50
CA LYS A 148 -5.06 9.79 -22.11
C LYS A 148 -5.76 11.14 -22.08
N GLN A 149 -5.18 12.15 -21.43
CA GLN A 149 -5.84 13.42 -21.18
C GLN A 149 -4.90 14.58 -21.46
N ILE A 150 -5.27 15.35 -22.48
CA ILE A 150 -4.65 16.62 -22.84
C ILE A 150 -5.76 17.67 -22.83
N VAL A 151 -5.56 18.72 -22.05
CA VAL A 151 -6.53 19.81 -21.90
C VAL A 151 -5.94 21.11 -22.41
N ASP A 152 -6.81 22.09 -22.68
CA ASP A 152 -6.39 23.46 -22.94
C ASP A 152 -5.92 24.14 -21.66
N ARG A 153 -5.03 25.13 -21.79
CA ARG A 153 -4.59 25.96 -20.67
C ARG A 153 -5.75 26.54 -19.85
N ASP A 154 -6.85 26.91 -20.50
CA ASP A 154 -8.03 27.52 -19.85
C ASP A 154 -8.80 26.54 -18.95
N PHE A 155 -8.38 25.28 -18.90
CA PHE A 155 -8.84 24.32 -17.90
C PHE A 155 -8.36 24.68 -16.48
N PHE A 156 -7.34 25.54 -16.37
CA PHE A 156 -6.77 26.02 -15.11
C PHE A 156 -7.00 27.51 -14.92
N MET A 157 -7.04 27.95 -13.66
CA MET A 157 -7.13 29.37 -13.34
C MET A 157 -5.93 30.14 -13.88
N ASN A 158 -6.17 31.40 -14.23
CA ASN A 158 -5.12 32.35 -14.52
C ASN A 158 -4.75 33.21 -13.30
N TRP A 159 -3.60 33.89 -13.35
CA TRP A 159 -3.13 34.74 -12.25
C TRP A 159 -4.02 35.95 -11.93
N GLN A 160 -4.89 36.39 -12.84
CA GLN A 160 -5.88 37.43 -12.52
C GLN A 160 -6.98 36.88 -11.62
N GLN A 161 -7.54 35.72 -11.96
CA GLN A 161 -8.54 35.01 -11.16
C GLN A 161 -8.00 34.68 -9.76
N ILE A 162 -6.78 34.15 -9.68
CA ILE A 162 -6.10 33.81 -8.41
C ILE A 162 -5.95 35.05 -7.52
N ARG A 163 -5.48 36.17 -8.06
CA ARG A 163 -5.34 37.43 -7.30
C ARG A 163 -6.68 37.96 -6.79
N GLU A 164 -7.74 37.87 -7.58
CA GLU A 164 -9.08 38.27 -7.15
C GLU A 164 -9.57 37.40 -5.97
N MET A 165 -9.42 36.09 -6.09
CA MET A 165 -9.78 35.15 -5.02
C MET A 165 -8.99 35.43 -3.74
N GLN A 166 -7.69 35.61 -3.84
CA GLN A 166 -6.83 35.92 -2.70
C GLN A 166 -7.23 37.23 -2.01
N ALA A 167 -7.51 38.28 -2.80
CA ALA A 167 -7.91 39.59 -2.29
C ALA A 167 -9.23 39.57 -1.49
N SER A 168 -10.06 38.53 -1.67
CA SER A 168 -11.28 38.34 -0.88
C SER A 168 -11.04 37.96 0.58
N GLY A 169 -9.85 37.45 0.91
CA GLY A 169 -9.54 36.88 2.22
C GLY A 169 -10.16 35.49 2.48
N LEU A 170 -10.87 34.91 1.51
CA LEU A 170 -11.46 33.56 1.61
C LEU A 170 -10.59 32.48 0.98
N ALA A 171 -9.63 32.83 0.13
CA ALA A 171 -8.77 31.87 -0.57
C ALA A 171 -7.30 32.05 -0.18
N GLU A 172 -6.69 30.97 0.32
CA GLU A 172 -5.25 30.85 0.55
C GLU A 172 -4.65 29.95 -0.54
N PHE A 173 -3.48 30.30 -1.08
CA PHE A 173 -2.84 29.55 -2.17
C PHE A 173 -1.53 28.89 -1.70
N GLY A 174 -1.40 27.60 -1.98
CA GLY A 174 -0.21 26.78 -1.72
C GLY A 174 0.38 26.21 -3.00
N THR A 175 1.58 25.65 -2.89
CA THR A 175 2.21 24.92 -4.00
C THR A 175 1.65 23.51 -4.10
N HIS A 176 1.31 23.07 -5.31
CA HIS A 176 1.11 21.67 -5.66
C HIS A 176 2.25 21.17 -6.56
N THR A 177 3.47 21.65 -6.25
CA THR A 177 4.73 21.50 -7.03
C THR A 177 4.77 22.36 -8.30
N HIS A 178 5.95 22.47 -8.91
CA HIS A 178 6.10 23.11 -10.21
C HIS A 178 5.81 22.14 -11.34
N ASP A 179 6.59 21.08 -11.44
CA ASP A 179 6.53 20.03 -12.46
C ASP A 179 6.84 18.66 -11.80
N MET A 180 6.11 18.32 -10.74
CA MET A 180 6.16 16.98 -10.12
C MET A 180 4.77 16.35 -9.98
N HIS A 181 3.75 16.92 -10.63
CA HIS A 181 2.40 16.35 -10.72
C HIS A 181 2.26 15.43 -11.95
N HIS A 182 3.13 14.44 -12.06
CA HIS A 182 3.10 13.43 -13.13
C HIS A 182 3.79 12.13 -12.66
N GLY A 183 3.74 11.10 -13.50
CA GLY A 183 4.54 9.90 -13.32
C GLY A 183 5.98 10.13 -13.78
N ILE A 184 6.96 9.67 -12.99
CA ILE A 184 8.38 9.65 -13.37
C ILE A 184 8.84 8.20 -13.53
N LEU A 185 9.73 7.96 -14.49
CA LEU A 185 10.30 6.64 -14.71
C LEU A 185 11.00 6.16 -13.43
N ALA A 186 10.46 5.11 -12.81
CA ALA A 186 10.86 4.66 -11.48
C ALA A 186 11.69 3.38 -11.49
N ASN A 187 11.78 2.68 -12.63
CA ASN A 187 12.56 1.45 -12.77
C ASN A 187 12.91 1.21 -14.26
N PRO A 188 13.91 0.34 -14.57
CA PRO A 188 14.34 0.09 -15.94
C PRO A 188 13.27 -0.52 -16.86
N GLN A 189 12.18 -1.07 -16.31
CA GLN A 189 11.12 -1.73 -17.05
C GLN A 189 10.00 -0.78 -17.52
N GLY A 190 10.08 0.51 -17.19
CA GLY A 190 9.13 1.51 -17.70
C GLY A 190 7.95 1.81 -16.78
N ASN A 191 8.01 1.47 -15.49
CA ASN A 191 6.96 1.94 -14.58
C ASN A 191 7.12 3.44 -14.31
N GLU A 192 5.99 4.15 -14.30
CA GLU A 192 5.92 5.54 -13.87
C GLU A 192 5.22 5.64 -12.52
N LEU A 193 5.90 6.22 -11.53
CA LEU A 193 5.39 6.44 -10.16
C LEU A 193 5.34 7.95 -9.86
N PRO A 194 4.60 8.42 -8.84
CA PRO A 194 4.53 9.84 -8.46
C PRO A 194 5.90 10.53 -8.37
N ALA A 195 6.12 11.57 -9.20
CA ALA A 195 7.44 12.17 -9.39
C ALA A 195 8.05 12.80 -8.12
N ALA A 196 7.21 13.40 -7.27
CA ALA A 196 7.66 14.05 -6.04
C ALA A 196 8.25 13.04 -5.04
N GLY A 197 7.61 11.89 -4.87
CA GLY A 197 7.98 10.89 -3.85
C GLY A 197 8.98 9.82 -4.30
N THR A 198 9.38 9.81 -5.57
CA THR A 198 10.10 8.67 -6.19
C THR A 198 11.53 9.03 -6.57
N HIS A 199 12.50 8.15 -6.26
CA HIS A 199 13.83 8.17 -6.88
C HIS A 199 13.72 7.65 -8.31
N GLN A 200 13.99 8.50 -9.30
CA GLN A 200 13.83 8.10 -10.69
C GLN A 200 14.92 7.12 -11.14
N TYR A 201 14.59 6.25 -12.09
CA TYR A 201 15.59 5.55 -12.87
C TYR A 201 16.11 6.48 -13.97
N LEU A 202 17.43 6.57 -14.13
CA LEU A 202 18.11 7.43 -15.11
C LEU A 202 18.63 6.57 -16.27
N PRO A 203 17.89 6.38 -17.39
CA PRO A 203 18.25 5.41 -18.42
C PRO A 203 19.59 5.71 -19.09
N LYS A 204 19.91 7.00 -19.23
CA LYS A 204 21.18 7.46 -19.81
C LYS A 204 22.39 7.08 -18.96
N LEU A 205 22.19 6.87 -17.65
CA LEU A 205 23.25 6.49 -16.71
C LEU A 205 23.16 5.01 -16.29
N GLY A 206 22.08 4.30 -16.65
CA GLY A 206 21.88 2.90 -16.30
C GLY A 206 21.71 2.65 -14.80
N ARG A 207 21.29 3.66 -14.01
CA ARG A 207 21.18 3.58 -12.55
C ARG A 207 20.00 4.39 -12.02
N TYR A 208 19.63 4.13 -10.78
CA TYR A 208 18.72 4.99 -10.01
C TYR A 208 19.40 6.33 -9.66
N GLU A 209 18.57 7.36 -9.52
CA GLU A 209 18.89 8.63 -8.89
C GLU A 209 19.36 8.37 -7.45
N ASN A 210 20.43 9.02 -7.02
CA ASN A 210 20.90 8.91 -5.64
C ASN A 210 20.23 9.97 -4.73
N ASP A 211 20.38 9.82 -3.42
CA ASP A 211 19.76 10.70 -2.41
C ASP A 211 20.09 12.19 -2.64
N ASP A 212 21.32 12.55 -3.02
CA ASP A 212 21.71 13.95 -3.25
C ASP A 212 21.06 14.54 -4.51
N GLU A 213 21.00 13.76 -5.59
CA GLU A 213 20.33 14.13 -6.84
C GLU A 213 18.82 14.32 -6.61
N TYR A 214 18.18 13.39 -5.89
CA TYR A 214 16.77 13.47 -5.51
C TYR A 214 16.49 14.72 -4.68
N ARG A 215 17.24 14.94 -3.59
CA ARG A 215 17.09 16.11 -2.72
C ARG A 215 17.20 17.41 -3.50
N LYS A 216 18.19 17.51 -4.40
CA LYS A 216 18.36 18.68 -5.24
C LYS A 216 17.17 18.90 -6.16
N ARG A 217 16.71 17.86 -6.86
CA ARG A 217 15.57 17.94 -7.79
C ARG A 217 14.31 18.44 -7.10
N VAL A 218 13.93 17.84 -5.96
CA VAL A 218 12.70 18.21 -5.26
C VAL A 218 12.79 19.59 -4.62
N ARG A 219 13.96 19.96 -4.06
CA ARG A 219 14.18 21.30 -3.48
C ARG A 219 14.05 22.40 -4.55
N ASP A 220 14.70 22.21 -5.69
CA ASP A 220 14.69 23.18 -6.78
C ASP A 220 13.28 23.39 -7.35
N ASP A 221 12.51 22.30 -7.52
CA ASP A 221 11.12 22.36 -7.94
C ASP A 221 10.24 23.13 -6.95
N LEU A 222 10.29 22.74 -5.67
CA LEU A 222 9.48 23.36 -4.62
C LEU A 222 9.79 24.85 -4.46
N GLN A 223 11.08 25.22 -4.49
CA GLN A 223 11.51 26.62 -4.42
C GLN A 223 11.00 27.40 -5.63
N ARG A 224 11.12 26.86 -6.84
CA ARG A 224 10.63 27.50 -8.07
C ARG A 224 9.11 27.73 -8.02
N SER A 225 8.35 26.72 -7.61
CA SER A 225 6.89 26.83 -7.50
C SER A 225 6.50 27.93 -6.52
N LYS A 226 7.12 27.92 -5.33
CA LYS A 226 6.92 28.92 -4.30
C LYS A 226 7.22 30.34 -4.82
N ASP A 227 8.37 30.55 -5.46
CA ASP A 227 8.77 31.85 -5.99
C ASP A 227 7.79 32.37 -7.05
N ILE A 228 7.29 31.49 -7.92
CA ILE A 228 6.28 31.84 -8.94
C ILE A 228 4.98 32.31 -8.28
N ILE A 229 4.48 31.57 -7.28
CA ILE A 229 3.23 31.93 -6.61
C ILE A 229 3.41 33.24 -5.85
N GLU A 230 4.43 33.35 -4.99
CA GLU A 230 4.70 34.54 -4.17
C GLU A 230 4.84 35.80 -5.04
N LYS A 231 5.52 35.70 -6.20
CA LYS A 231 5.66 36.80 -7.16
C LYS A 231 4.31 37.26 -7.73
N ASN A 232 3.41 36.34 -8.03
CA ASN A 232 2.13 36.67 -8.67
C ASN A 232 1.07 37.15 -7.68
N ILE A 233 1.11 36.67 -6.43
CA ILE A 233 0.08 36.96 -5.41
C ILE A 233 0.53 37.98 -4.37
N GLY A 234 1.83 38.27 -4.27
CA GLY A 234 2.38 39.25 -3.32
C GLY A 234 2.25 38.86 -1.84
N ALA A 235 2.04 37.57 -1.56
CA ALA A 235 1.93 37.02 -0.21
C ALA A 235 2.82 35.79 -0.07
N LYS A 236 3.25 35.51 1.16
CA LYS A 236 4.12 34.38 1.47
C LYS A 236 3.37 33.05 1.30
N VAL A 237 4.03 32.08 0.67
CA VAL A 237 3.53 30.71 0.53
C VAL A 237 4.19 29.83 1.57
N GLN A 238 3.36 29.15 2.36
CA GLN A 238 3.79 28.28 3.46
C GLN A 238 3.21 26.88 3.37
N THR A 239 2.42 26.61 2.33
CA THR A 239 1.62 25.39 2.20
C THR A 239 2.06 24.62 0.98
N VAL A 240 2.30 23.32 1.15
CA VAL A 240 2.40 22.36 0.06
C VAL A 240 1.28 21.35 0.17
N VAL A 241 0.67 21.06 -0.97
CA VAL A 241 -0.25 19.96 -1.17
C VAL A 241 0.52 18.90 -1.94
N TRP A 242 0.58 17.66 -1.47
CA TRP A 242 1.36 16.62 -2.14
C TRP A 242 0.60 16.00 -3.32
N PRO A 243 1.14 16.03 -4.56
CA PRO A 243 0.56 15.33 -5.70
C PRO A 243 0.27 13.87 -5.35
N TYR A 244 -0.94 13.39 -5.66
CA TYR A 244 -1.40 12.04 -5.35
C TYR A 244 -1.39 11.68 -3.85
N GLY A 245 -1.19 12.67 -2.95
CA GLY A 245 -0.89 12.44 -1.54
C GLY A 245 0.49 11.82 -1.28
N ALA A 246 1.33 11.70 -2.31
CA ALA A 246 2.57 10.94 -2.24
C ALA A 246 3.74 11.75 -1.71
N HIS A 247 4.26 11.31 -0.56
CA HIS A 247 5.41 11.91 0.10
C HIS A 247 6.22 10.91 0.91
N ASN A 248 7.43 11.33 1.26
CA ASN A 248 8.37 10.62 2.11
C ASN A 248 9.13 11.61 3.01
N LEU A 249 9.85 11.11 4.01
CA LEU A 249 10.57 11.93 4.97
C LEU A 249 11.61 12.86 4.31
N MET A 250 12.26 12.41 3.23
CA MET A 250 13.27 13.19 2.53
C MET A 250 12.62 14.39 1.81
N LEU A 251 11.49 14.16 1.15
CA LEU A 251 10.68 15.20 0.52
C LEU A 251 10.16 16.22 1.55
N ASP A 252 9.63 15.74 2.68
CA ASP A 252 9.12 16.60 3.76
C ASP A 252 10.25 17.48 4.32
N GLN A 253 11.45 16.93 4.49
CA GLN A 253 12.64 17.70 4.92
C GLN A 253 12.99 18.81 3.92
N GLU A 254 12.99 18.51 2.62
CA GLU A 254 13.29 19.53 1.60
C GLU A 254 12.20 20.60 1.50
N ALA A 255 10.93 20.23 1.69
CA ALA A 255 9.84 21.20 1.81
C ALA A 255 10.02 22.14 3.01
N ALA A 256 10.40 21.59 4.17
CA ALA A 256 10.71 22.40 5.35
C ALA A 256 11.91 23.33 5.10
N ASN A 257 12.95 22.86 4.40
CA ASN A 257 14.14 23.64 4.05
C ASN A 257 13.82 24.87 3.17
N VAL A 258 12.84 24.77 2.26
CA VAL A 258 12.36 25.91 1.46
C VAL A 258 11.31 26.78 2.18
N GLY A 259 11.01 26.45 3.45
CA GLY A 259 10.16 27.25 4.33
C GLY A 259 8.65 26.93 4.27
N LEU A 260 8.27 25.77 3.73
CA LEU A 260 6.91 25.26 3.76
C LEU A 260 6.63 24.65 5.14
N LYS A 261 5.56 25.12 5.79
CA LYS A 261 5.18 24.77 7.15
C LYS A 261 3.99 23.82 7.23
N TYR A 262 3.08 23.94 6.27
CA TYR A 262 1.86 23.15 6.20
C TYR A 262 2.00 22.17 5.03
N MET A 263 1.91 20.87 5.31
CA MET A 263 2.05 19.83 4.29
C MET A 263 0.80 18.97 4.31
N LEU A 264 0.06 18.96 3.21
CA LEU A 264 -1.25 18.33 3.09
C LEU A 264 -1.10 17.01 2.35
N THR A 265 -1.48 15.92 3.01
CA THR A 265 -1.35 14.51 2.54
C THR A 265 -2.73 13.99 2.12
N LEU A 266 -2.84 12.71 1.79
CA LEU A 266 -4.14 12.02 1.61
C LEU A 266 -4.34 10.88 2.59
N GLU A 267 -3.60 10.89 3.71
CA GLU A 267 -3.86 9.98 4.81
C GLU A 267 -5.25 10.27 5.40
N PRO A 268 -5.98 9.24 5.85
CA PRO A 268 -7.30 9.39 6.43
C PRO A 268 -7.24 9.69 7.93
N GLY A 269 -8.37 10.12 8.48
CA GLY A 269 -8.51 10.30 9.93
C GLY A 269 -8.45 11.76 10.39
N PRO A 270 -8.65 11.99 11.70
CA PRO A 270 -8.62 13.32 12.27
C PRO A 270 -7.19 13.84 12.40
N ASN A 271 -7.06 15.17 12.38
CA ASN A 271 -5.83 15.87 12.71
C ASN A 271 -5.85 16.24 14.20
N THR A 272 -5.50 15.30 15.07
CA THR A 272 -5.36 15.49 16.52
C THR A 272 -4.08 16.27 16.90
N PRO A 273 -3.93 16.79 18.13
CA PRO A 273 -2.76 17.60 18.52
C PRO A 273 -1.38 16.95 18.32
N ASP A 274 -1.31 15.63 18.29
CA ASP A 274 -0.11 14.84 18.01
C ASP A 274 0.23 14.72 16.52
N VAL A 275 -0.72 15.03 15.63
CA VAL A 275 -0.47 15.11 14.19
C VAL A 275 0.20 16.45 13.86
N PRO A 276 1.45 16.45 13.38
CA PRO A 276 2.16 17.68 13.07
C PRO A 276 1.53 18.35 11.85
N LEU A 277 1.63 19.68 11.75
CA LEU A 277 1.14 20.42 10.59
C LEU A 277 1.94 20.15 9.30
N THR A 278 3.04 19.40 9.40
CA THR A 278 3.80 18.84 8.28
C THR A 278 3.29 17.47 7.82
N ALA A 279 2.13 17.02 8.30
CA ALA A 279 1.48 15.77 7.88
C ALA A 279 -0.05 15.88 8.04
N ILE A 280 -0.64 16.94 7.48
CA ILE A 280 -2.07 17.23 7.59
C ILE A 280 -2.85 16.22 6.74
N ARG A 281 -3.63 15.38 7.41
CA ARG A 281 -4.48 14.33 6.86
C ARG A 281 -5.73 14.89 6.18
N ARG A 282 -6.18 14.28 5.07
CA ARG A 282 -7.32 14.76 4.27
C ARG A 282 -8.17 13.61 3.74
N SER A 283 -9.49 13.78 3.79
CA SER A 283 -10.43 12.87 3.13
C SER A 283 -10.64 13.30 1.68
N LEU A 284 -10.38 12.39 0.74
CA LEU A 284 -10.51 12.62 -0.69
C LEU A 284 -11.97 12.49 -1.14
N MET A 285 -12.51 13.55 -1.74
CA MET A 285 -13.88 13.57 -2.24
C MET A 285 -13.90 13.21 -3.73
N GLY A 286 -14.73 12.23 -4.10
CA GLY A 286 -14.90 11.76 -5.49
C GLY A 286 -16.32 11.92 -6.04
N TYR A 287 -16.50 11.53 -7.30
CA TYR A 287 -17.74 11.68 -8.08
C TYR A 287 -18.98 11.05 -7.43
N ASP A 288 -18.80 10.08 -6.55
CA ASP A 288 -19.84 9.32 -5.85
C ASP A 288 -20.13 9.85 -4.43
N THR A 289 -19.52 10.98 -4.04
CA THR A 289 -19.68 11.55 -2.70
C THR A 289 -21.02 12.28 -2.54
N GLY A 290 -22.00 11.59 -1.96
CA GLY A 290 -23.23 12.20 -1.42
C GLY A 290 -23.10 12.59 0.06
N THR A 291 -24.18 13.09 0.68
CA THR A 291 -24.18 13.50 2.09
C THR A 291 -23.88 12.35 3.07
N GLY A 292 -24.36 11.13 2.78
CA GLY A 292 -24.06 9.96 3.61
C GLY A 292 -22.59 9.53 3.53
N ASN A 293 -21.98 9.62 2.34
CA ASN A 293 -20.55 9.36 2.16
C ASN A 293 -19.71 10.47 2.83
N LEU A 294 -20.15 11.73 2.74
CA LEU A 294 -19.51 12.84 3.47
C LEU A 294 -19.51 12.59 4.99
N GLU A 295 -20.64 12.20 5.58
CA GLU A 295 -20.71 11.89 7.01
C GLU A 295 -19.76 10.74 7.39
N ARG A 296 -19.69 9.71 6.55
CA ARG A 296 -18.74 8.60 6.73
C ARG A 296 -17.29 9.10 6.67
N SER A 297 -16.94 9.92 5.69
CA SER A 297 -15.57 10.45 5.55
C SER A 297 -15.14 11.32 6.71
N LEU A 298 -16.07 12.10 7.27
CA LEU A 298 -15.83 12.88 8.49
C LEU A 298 -15.65 12.03 9.75
N ARG A 299 -15.83 10.69 9.65
CA ARG A 299 -15.65 9.72 10.73
C ARG A 299 -14.70 8.58 10.33
N GLU A 300 -13.94 8.75 9.25
CA GLU A 300 -12.86 7.82 8.88
C GLU A 300 -11.85 7.70 10.04
N PRO A 301 -11.46 6.49 10.45
CA PRO A 301 -10.35 6.28 11.39
C PRO A 301 -8.99 6.55 10.73
N VAL A 302 -7.94 6.65 11.55
CA VAL A 302 -6.55 6.69 11.06
C VAL A 302 -6.08 5.32 10.59
N THR A 303 -6.59 4.25 11.20
CA THR A 303 -6.17 2.87 10.93
C THR A 303 -6.80 2.34 9.65
N HIS A 304 -6.13 1.38 9.01
CA HIS A 304 -6.66 0.63 7.86
C HIS A 304 -7.09 1.51 6.67
N HIS A 305 -6.29 2.52 6.32
CA HIS A 305 -6.59 3.41 5.19
C HIS A 305 -7.99 4.07 5.29
N GLY A 306 -8.46 4.36 6.51
CA GLY A 306 -9.75 5.00 6.73
C GLY A 306 -10.94 4.06 6.61
N GLU A 307 -10.72 2.77 6.41
CA GLU A 307 -11.78 1.80 6.32
C GLU A 307 -12.28 1.35 7.71
N ILE A 308 -13.59 1.11 7.77
CA ILE A 308 -14.26 0.68 8.99
C ILE A 308 -14.48 -0.83 8.89
N ASN A 309 -13.72 -1.60 9.67
CA ASN A 309 -13.73 -3.07 9.68
C ASN A 309 -13.53 -3.70 8.28
N PRO A 310 -12.43 -3.38 7.58
CA PRO A 310 -12.18 -3.95 6.26
C PRO A 310 -12.00 -5.47 6.31
N VAL A 311 -12.51 -6.15 5.28
CA VAL A 311 -12.33 -7.58 5.10
C VAL A 311 -11.09 -7.83 4.24
N GLN A 312 -10.24 -8.75 4.69
CA GLN A 312 -9.02 -9.13 4.00
C GLN A 312 -9.22 -10.43 3.21
N ARG A 313 -8.86 -10.37 1.92
CA ARG A 313 -8.76 -11.52 1.03
C ARG A 313 -7.39 -11.52 0.41
N VAL A 314 -6.59 -12.50 0.81
CA VAL A 314 -5.15 -12.50 0.56
C VAL A 314 -4.76 -13.60 -0.41
N VAL A 315 -3.84 -13.28 -1.32
CA VAL A 315 -3.12 -14.27 -2.12
C VAL A 315 -1.63 -14.05 -1.88
N GLN A 316 -0.91 -15.07 -1.41
CA GLN A 316 0.54 -14.99 -1.25
C GLN A 316 1.24 -15.56 -2.48
N VAL A 317 2.16 -14.77 -3.05
CA VAL A 317 2.74 -15.00 -4.37
C VAL A 317 4.26 -15.00 -4.27
N ASP A 318 4.86 -16.08 -4.76
CA ASP A 318 6.30 -16.23 -4.89
C ASP A 318 6.82 -15.51 -6.14
N MET A 319 7.76 -14.60 -5.95
CA MET A 319 8.49 -13.92 -7.02
C MET A 319 9.42 -14.89 -7.74
N ASP A 320 9.85 -15.96 -7.05
CA ASP A 320 10.59 -17.06 -7.63
C ASP A 320 9.88 -17.72 -8.83
N TYR A 321 8.54 -17.70 -8.86
CA TYR A 321 7.75 -18.23 -9.99
C TYR A 321 7.61 -17.21 -11.13
N ILE A 322 7.75 -15.91 -10.84
CA ILE A 322 7.66 -14.86 -11.86
C ILE A 322 8.99 -14.75 -12.60
N TYR A 323 10.10 -14.78 -11.85
CA TYR A 323 11.45 -14.66 -12.37
C TYR A 323 11.75 -15.71 -13.45
N ASP A 324 12.28 -15.23 -14.56
CA ASP A 324 12.82 -16.06 -15.64
C ASP A 324 14.08 -15.39 -16.19
N PRO A 325 15.16 -16.14 -16.49
CA PRO A 325 16.35 -15.57 -17.13
C PRO A 325 16.07 -14.92 -18.50
N ASP A 326 15.00 -15.33 -19.21
CA ASP A 326 14.49 -14.62 -20.40
C ASP A 326 13.51 -13.52 -19.98
N PRO A 327 13.85 -12.22 -20.18
CA PRO A 327 12.96 -11.11 -19.84
C PRO A 327 11.58 -11.18 -20.52
N LYS A 328 11.47 -11.80 -21.71
CA LYS A 328 10.18 -11.96 -22.38
C LYS A 328 9.29 -12.99 -21.69
N GLN A 329 9.89 -14.09 -21.23
CA GLN A 329 9.17 -15.11 -20.48
C GLN A 329 8.79 -14.57 -19.09
N GLN A 330 9.68 -13.81 -18.44
CA GLN A 330 9.38 -13.13 -17.17
C GLN A 330 8.18 -12.18 -17.29
N GLU A 331 8.13 -11.38 -18.36
CA GLU A 331 6.98 -10.48 -18.61
C GLU A 331 5.69 -11.28 -18.93
N ALA A 332 5.80 -12.42 -19.63
CA ALA A 332 4.66 -13.31 -19.87
C ALA A 332 4.15 -13.96 -18.57
N ASN A 333 5.05 -14.35 -17.66
CA ASN A 333 4.71 -14.86 -16.33
C ASN A 333 3.99 -13.80 -15.49
N LEU A 334 4.52 -12.57 -15.48
CA LEU A 334 3.86 -11.43 -14.84
C LEU A 334 2.47 -11.19 -15.44
N GLY A 335 2.32 -11.21 -16.76
CA GLY A 335 1.03 -11.08 -17.43
C GLY A 335 -0.01 -12.09 -16.93
N LYS A 336 0.37 -13.37 -16.81
CA LYS A 336 -0.50 -14.42 -16.25
C LYS A 336 -0.93 -14.13 -14.82
N LEU A 337 0.01 -13.70 -13.98
CA LEU A 337 -0.30 -13.32 -12.60
C LEU A 337 -1.30 -12.14 -12.56
N ILE A 338 -1.05 -11.08 -13.33
CA ILE A 338 -1.94 -9.90 -13.35
C ILE A 338 -3.37 -10.30 -13.78
N ASP A 339 -3.50 -11.08 -14.85
CA ASP A 339 -4.82 -11.52 -15.33
C ASP A 339 -5.54 -12.35 -14.27
N ARG A 340 -4.81 -13.24 -13.60
CA ARG A 340 -5.35 -14.13 -12.57
C ARG A 340 -5.77 -13.40 -11.30
N ILE A 341 -4.96 -12.45 -10.81
CA ILE A 341 -5.31 -11.62 -9.64
C ILE A 341 -6.48 -10.70 -9.97
N LYS A 342 -6.51 -10.09 -11.16
CA LYS A 342 -7.64 -9.28 -11.61
C LYS A 342 -8.93 -10.09 -11.70
N ASP A 343 -8.85 -11.34 -12.13
CA ASP A 343 -9.98 -12.25 -12.27
C ASP A 343 -10.52 -12.74 -10.91
N LEU A 344 -9.62 -13.03 -9.96
CA LEU A 344 -9.99 -13.46 -8.61
C LEU A 344 -10.47 -12.27 -7.75
N ALA A 345 -9.94 -11.07 -8.00
CA ALA A 345 -10.18 -9.83 -7.29
C ALA A 345 -10.06 -9.97 -5.75
N PRO A 346 -8.91 -10.47 -5.24
CA PRO A 346 -8.61 -10.40 -3.81
C PRO A 346 -8.41 -8.93 -3.40
N ARG A 347 -8.32 -8.68 -2.10
CA ARG A 347 -7.96 -7.34 -1.62
C ARG A 347 -6.46 -7.11 -1.68
N VAL A 348 -5.69 -8.09 -1.21
CA VAL A 348 -4.25 -7.94 -0.96
C VAL A 348 -3.49 -9.07 -1.62
N VAL A 349 -2.31 -8.75 -2.16
CA VAL A 349 -1.28 -9.71 -2.52
C VAL A 349 -0.12 -9.59 -1.54
N TYR A 350 0.24 -10.69 -0.89
CA TYR A 350 1.49 -10.80 -0.14
C TYR A 350 2.58 -11.21 -1.13
N LEU A 351 3.39 -10.24 -1.54
CA LEU A 351 4.34 -10.40 -2.63
C LEU A 351 5.75 -10.63 -2.07
N GLN A 352 6.34 -11.77 -2.40
CA GLN A 352 7.71 -12.11 -2.00
C GLN A 352 8.70 -11.05 -2.54
N ALA A 353 9.47 -10.43 -1.65
CA ALA A 353 10.48 -9.43 -2.02
C ALA A 353 11.91 -10.01 -2.03
N TYR A 354 12.06 -11.27 -1.62
CA TYR A 354 13.31 -12.01 -1.54
C TYR A 354 13.29 -13.23 -2.46
N ALA A 355 14.45 -13.87 -2.67
CA ALA A 355 14.56 -15.09 -3.45
C ALA A 355 14.97 -16.28 -2.56
N ASP A 356 14.19 -17.36 -2.62
CA ASP A 356 14.52 -18.68 -2.06
C ASP A 356 14.14 -19.79 -3.05
N PRO A 357 14.80 -19.87 -4.21
CA PRO A 357 14.50 -20.91 -5.20
C PRO A 357 14.84 -22.33 -4.74
N LYS A 358 15.54 -22.47 -3.60
CA LYS A 358 15.93 -23.76 -3.02
C LYS A 358 14.91 -24.25 -2.00
N GLY A 359 13.99 -23.40 -1.55
CA GLY A 359 13.01 -23.70 -0.50
C GLY A 359 13.66 -24.12 0.82
N ASN A 360 14.83 -23.56 1.14
CA ASN A 360 15.58 -23.93 2.35
C ASN A 360 15.47 -22.90 3.48
N GLY A 361 14.70 -21.83 3.27
CA GLY A 361 14.47 -20.73 4.21
C GLY A 361 15.63 -19.74 4.33
N ALA A 362 16.74 -19.95 3.61
CA ALA A 362 17.90 -19.07 3.64
C ALA A 362 17.87 -18.10 2.46
N VAL A 363 17.68 -16.81 2.73
CA VAL A 363 17.62 -15.80 1.67
C VAL A 363 19.02 -15.45 1.19
N ASP A 364 19.37 -15.93 -0.01
CA ASP A 364 20.66 -15.71 -0.67
C ASP A 364 20.68 -14.40 -1.51
N SER A 365 19.50 -13.90 -1.93
CA SER A 365 19.38 -12.70 -2.78
C SER A 365 17.98 -12.08 -2.69
N VAL A 366 17.80 -10.86 -3.21
CA VAL A 366 16.52 -10.13 -3.20
C VAL A 366 16.11 -9.63 -4.59
N TYR A 367 14.86 -9.15 -4.71
CA TYR A 367 14.27 -8.68 -5.97
C TYR A 367 14.20 -7.15 -6.11
N PHE A 368 14.97 -6.41 -5.32
CA PHE A 368 15.02 -4.95 -5.33
C PHE A 368 16.46 -4.42 -5.16
N PRO A 369 16.76 -3.22 -5.68
CA PRO A 369 18.06 -2.58 -5.48
C PRO A 369 18.32 -2.35 -3.99
N ASN A 370 19.49 -2.76 -3.50
CA ASN A 370 19.84 -2.63 -2.08
C ASN A 370 21.37 -2.63 -1.89
N ARG A 371 21.81 -2.24 -0.69
CA ARG A 371 23.22 -2.05 -0.32
C ARG A 371 23.95 -3.33 0.12
N HIS A 372 23.22 -4.39 0.49
CA HIS A 372 23.74 -5.43 1.38
C HIS A 372 23.67 -6.86 0.83
N MET A 373 22.72 -7.13 -0.05
CA MET A 373 22.39 -8.43 -0.61
C MET A 373 22.55 -8.41 -2.13
N PRO A 374 23.02 -9.50 -2.76
CA PRO A 374 22.91 -9.67 -4.20
C PRO A 374 21.46 -9.47 -4.66
N MET A 375 21.26 -8.70 -5.71
CA MET A 375 19.95 -8.55 -6.35
C MET A 375 19.84 -9.56 -7.49
N ARG A 376 18.89 -10.50 -7.40
CA ARG A 376 18.69 -11.53 -8.43
C ARG A 376 18.13 -10.94 -9.72
N ALA A 377 17.15 -10.05 -9.58
CA ALA A 377 16.60 -9.23 -10.64
C ALA A 377 15.92 -8.00 -10.00
N ASP A 378 15.97 -6.85 -10.67
CA ASP A 378 15.18 -5.69 -10.27
C ASP A 378 13.73 -5.93 -10.70
N LEU A 379 12.92 -6.56 -9.85
CA LEU A 379 11.62 -7.10 -10.24
C LEU A 379 10.49 -6.69 -9.29
N PHE A 380 10.77 -6.47 -8.01
CA PHE A 380 9.74 -6.21 -7.01
C PHE A 380 8.95 -4.94 -7.31
N SER A 381 9.62 -3.82 -7.61
CA SER A 381 8.97 -2.56 -7.98
C SER A 381 8.15 -2.69 -9.27
N ARG A 382 8.62 -3.52 -10.21
CA ARG A 382 7.91 -3.85 -11.45
C ARG A 382 6.57 -4.52 -11.14
N VAL A 383 6.60 -5.63 -10.41
CA VAL A 383 5.41 -6.46 -10.14
C VAL A 383 4.44 -5.74 -9.20
N SER A 384 4.93 -5.12 -8.12
CA SER A 384 4.09 -4.39 -7.16
C SER A 384 3.24 -3.33 -7.86
N TRP A 385 3.87 -2.46 -8.67
CA TRP A 385 3.13 -1.40 -9.36
C TRP A 385 2.11 -1.93 -10.38
N GLN A 386 2.42 -3.02 -11.07
CA GLN A 386 1.52 -3.63 -12.05
C GLN A 386 0.29 -4.26 -11.37
N LEU A 387 0.48 -4.92 -10.22
CA LEU A 387 -0.61 -5.42 -9.40
C LEU A 387 -1.52 -4.27 -8.93
N LYS A 388 -0.93 -3.22 -8.35
CA LYS A 388 -1.68 -2.05 -7.86
C LYS A 388 -2.47 -1.36 -8.97
N THR A 389 -1.83 -1.07 -10.11
CA THR A 389 -2.46 -0.25 -11.17
C THR A 389 -3.35 -1.02 -12.13
N ARG A 390 -3.05 -2.30 -12.41
CA ARG A 390 -3.81 -3.11 -13.38
C ARG A 390 -4.79 -4.09 -12.74
N ALA A 391 -4.44 -4.68 -11.59
CA ALA A 391 -5.31 -5.60 -10.86
C ALA A 391 -6.08 -4.91 -9.72
N ARG A 392 -5.69 -3.69 -9.32
CA ARG A 392 -6.37 -2.88 -8.28
C ARG A 392 -6.41 -3.57 -6.91
N VAL A 393 -5.28 -4.14 -6.53
CA VAL A 393 -5.06 -4.80 -5.23
C VAL A 393 -4.03 -4.03 -4.41
N GLU A 394 -4.10 -4.16 -3.10
CA GLU A 394 -3.02 -3.78 -2.21
C GLU A 394 -1.87 -4.77 -2.32
N VAL A 395 -0.63 -4.31 -2.13
CA VAL A 395 0.56 -5.16 -2.16
C VAL A 395 1.32 -5.00 -0.86
N TYR A 396 1.46 -6.10 -0.13
CA TYR A 396 2.33 -6.14 1.05
C TYR A 396 3.66 -6.75 0.63
N ALA A 397 4.76 -6.12 1.01
CA ALA A 397 6.07 -6.71 0.87
C ALA A 397 6.23 -7.83 1.89
N TRP A 398 6.33 -9.07 1.41
CA TRP A 398 6.70 -10.21 2.22
C TRP A 398 8.23 -10.31 2.28
N LEU A 399 8.77 -10.12 3.48
CA LEU A 399 10.22 -10.04 3.70
C LEU A 399 10.62 -10.86 4.95
N PRO A 400 11.79 -11.50 4.96
CA PRO A 400 12.30 -12.15 6.17
C PRO A 400 12.49 -11.11 7.27
N MET A 401 12.25 -11.54 8.50
CA MET A 401 12.57 -10.75 9.66
C MET A 401 14.04 -10.90 10.05
N LEU A 402 14.63 -12.10 9.90
CA LEU A 402 15.98 -12.43 10.39
C LEU A 402 16.85 -13.21 9.39
N SER A 403 16.28 -14.00 8.48
CA SER A 403 16.95 -15.07 7.71
C SER A 403 17.66 -14.58 6.45
N PHE A 404 18.42 -13.49 6.59
CA PHE A 404 19.26 -12.97 5.53
C PHE A 404 20.63 -13.65 5.57
N LYS A 405 20.92 -14.46 4.55
CA LYS A 405 22.25 -15.04 4.38
C LYS A 405 23.15 -14.04 3.66
N LEU A 406 23.75 -13.16 4.44
CA LEU A 406 24.62 -12.10 3.95
C LEU A 406 25.89 -12.69 3.28
N PRO A 407 26.46 -12.01 2.27
CA PRO A 407 27.77 -12.35 1.72
C PRO A 407 28.87 -12.41 2.79
N ASP A 408 29.87 -13.28 2.65
CA ASP A 408 30.92 -13.49 3.67
C ASP A 408 31.74 -12.23 4.00
N ASN A 409 31.84 -11.28 3.05
CA ASN A 409 32.53 -10.01 3.25
C ASN A 409 31.66 -8.95 3.97
N ASN A 410 30.37 -9.24 4.19
CA ASN A 410 29.48 -8.36 4.91
C ASN A 410 29.83 -8.41 6.42
N PRO A 411 30.07 -7.25 7.05
CA PRO A 411 30.45 -7.21 8.47
C PRO A 411 29.44 -7.89 9.42
N ALA A 412 28.16 -7.98 9.06
CA ALA A 412 27.13 -8.62 9.88
C ALA A 412 26.95 -10.13 9.63
N ALA A 413 27.66 -10.73 8.66
CA ALA A 413 27.42 -12.11 8.21
C ALA A 413 27.59 -13.18 9.31
N THR A 414 28.41 -12.92 10.32
CA THR A 414 28.67 -13.83 11.44
C THR A 414 27.82 -13.55 12.68
N HIS A 415 27.01 -12.49 12.68
CA HIS A 415 26.20 -12.04 13.81
C HIS A 415 24.86 -12.80 13.86
N LEU A 416 24.94 -14.13 13.91
CA LEU A 416 23.80 -15.04 13.82
C LEU A 416 23.22 -15.37 15.20
N VAL A 417 21.95 -15.75 15.22
CA VAL A 417 21.31 -16.46 16.33
C VAL A 417 22.09 -17.75 16.60
N GLN A 418 22.44 -17.98 17.86
CA GLN A 418 23.13 -19.19 18.29
C GLN A 418 22.22 -20.01 19.19
N SER A 419 22.27 -21.33 19.08
CA SER A 419 21.63 -22.23 20.04
C SER A 419 22.64 -22.66 21.10
N LEU A 420 22.17 -22.97 22.31
CA LEU A 420 23.02 -23.59 23.32
C LEU A 420 23.74 -24.86 22.79
N PRO A 421 25.03 -25.08 23.13
CA PRO A 421 25.71 -26.33 22.80
C PRO A 421 24.97 -27.55 23.34
N GLY A 422 24.76 -28.56 22.49
CA GLY A 422 24.06 -29.79 22.86
C GLY A 422 22.52 -29.67 22.92
N ALA A 423 21.95 -28.55 22.46
CA ALA A 423 20.51 -28.43 22.28
C ALA A 423 19.96 -29.57 21.39
N PRO A 424 18.84 -30.21 21.78
CA PRO A 424 18.25 -31.29 20.99
C PRO A 424 17.82 -30.75 19.63
N GLN A 425 18.22 -31.44 18.56
CA GLN A 425 17.61 -31.20 17.26
C GLN A 425 16.15 -31.67 17.34
N LYS A 426 15.20 -30.75 17.16
CA LYS A 426 13.78 -31.10 17.22
C LYS A 426 13.41 -32.01 16.02
N PRO A 427 12.60 -33.06 16.23
CA PRO A 427 11.99 -33.80 15.12
C PRO A 427 11.20 -32.83 14.24
N GLY A 428 11.41 -32.87 12.92
CA GLY A 428 10.82 -31.93 11.95
C GLY A 428 11.82 -30.91 11.36
N THR A 429 13.00 -30.71 11.97
CA THR A 429 14.14 -30.02 11.34
C THR A 429 15.06 -30.98 10.60
N GLN A 430 14.55 -32.14 10.16
CA GLN A 430 15.36 -33.15 9.48
C GLN A 430 15.52 -32.80 8.00
N GLY A 431 16.71 -32.33 7.62
CA GLY A 431 17.15 -32.21 6.21
C GLY A 431 17.96 -30.95 5.89
N SER A 432 17.65 -29.85 6.56
CA SER A 432 18.43 -28.61 6.56
C SER A 432 18.43 -28.09 8.00
N GLY A 433 19.58 -27.67 8.53
CA GLY A 433 19.59 -26.91 9.78
C GLY A 433 18.65 -25.70 9.67
N LYS A 434 18.19 -25.14 10.80
CA LYS A 434 17.45 -23.88 10.78
C LYS A 434 18.19 -22.88 9.87
N PRO A 435 17.48 -22.12 9.03
CA PRO A 435 18.13 -21.15 8.17
C PRO A 435 18.96 -20.17 9.03
N PRO A 436 20.07 -19.65 8.49
CA PRO A 436 20.90 -18.70 9.20
C PRO A 436 20.07 -17.44 9.49
N ARG A 437 19.71 -17.23 10.75
CA ARG A 437 19.00 -16.05 11.24
C ARG A 437 20.00 -15.10 11.86
N LEU A 438 20.00 -13.85 11.43
CA LEU A 438 20.72 -12.76 12.09
C LEU A 438 20.14 -12.52 13.50
N SER A 439 21.01 -12.27 14.48
CA SER A 439 20.56 -12.06 15.86
C SER A 439 19.81 -10.73 15.99
N PRO A 440 18.56 -10.73 16.46
CA PRO A 440 17.84 -9.48 16.71
C PRO A 440 18.39 -8.72 17.93
N PHE A 441 19.33 -9.29 18.69
CA PHE A 441 19.96 -8.62 19.84
C PHE A 441 21.29 -7.94 19.49
N ASP A 442 21.83 -8.23 18.31
CA ASP A 442 23.09 -7.66 17.85
C ASP A 442 22.85 -6.34 17.09
N PRO A 443 23.43 -5.20 17.52
CA PRO A 443 23.19 -3.90 16.88
C PRO A 443 23.58 -3.84 15.40
N GLN A 444 24.62 -4.59 15.00
CA GLN A 444 25.12 -4.59 13.65
C GLN A 444 24.23 -5.41 12.72
N ALA A 445 23.75 -6.57 13.20
CA ALA A 445 22.72 -7.35 12.54
C ALA A 445 21.41 -6.56 12.37
N ARG A 446 20.95 -5.87 13.44
CA ARG A 446 19.74 -5.03 13.37
C ARG A 446 19.87 -3.91 12.34
N LYS A 447 21.00 -3.20 12.34
CA LYS A 447 21.24 -2.10 11.39
C LYS A 447 21.26 -2.61 9.94
N MET A 448 21.90 -3.74 9.70
CA MET A 448 21.93 -4.41 8.40
C MET A 448 20.53 -4.70 7.86
N ILE A 449 19.67 -5.31 8.69
CA ILE A 449 18.28 -5.61 8.31
C ILE A 449 17.49 -4.33 8.09
N GLN A 450 17.62 -3.34 8.98
CA GLN A 450 16.97 -2.03 8.81
C GLN A 450 17.32 -1.38 7.46
N ASP A 451 18.59 -1.44 7.05
CA ASP A 451 19.02 -0.89 5.77
C ASP A 451 18.41 -1.64 4.56
N ILE A 452 18.23 -2.97 4.66
CA ILE A 452 17.55 -3.76 3.61
C ILE A 452 16.08 -3.34 3.49
N TYR A 453 15.38 -3.16 4.62
CA TYR A 453 14.00 -2.66 4.64
C TYR A 453 13.91 -1.22 4.11
N GLU A 454 14.86 -0.36 4.46
CA GLU A 454 14.98 1.00 3.91
C GLU A 454 15.13 0.98 2.39
N ASP A 455 16.01 0.12 1.86
CA ASP A 455 16.30 0.04 0.42
C ASP A 455 15.10 -0.47 -0.38
N LEU A 456 14.34 -1.43 0.15
CA LEU A 456 13.07 -1.84 -0.42
C LEU A 456 12.12 -0.65 -0.53
N ALA A 457 11.97 0.10 0.57
CA ALA A 457 11.03 1.20 0.68
C ALA A 457 11.42 2.41 -0.20
N LYS A 458 12.72 2.63 -0.47
CA LYS A 458 13.17 3.71 -1.36
C LYS A 458 12.80 3.46 -2.83
N ASN A 459 12.78 2.21 -3.25
CA ASN A 459 12.73 1.83 -4.66
C ASN A 459 11.37 1.23 -5.09
N SER A 460 10.40 1.15 -4.19
CA SER A 460 9.11 0.51 -4.44
C SER A 460 7.98 1.24 -3.72
N ILE A 461 6.75 1.11 -4.23
CA ILE A 461 5.53 1.54 -3.52
C ILE A 461 4.80 0.28 -3.04
N ILE A 462 4.47 0.24 -1.75
CA ILE A 462 3.77 -0.87 -1.08
C ILE A 462 2.68 -0.31 -0.15
N ASP A 463 1.69 -1.13 0.18
CA ASP A 463 0.59 -0.79 1.11
C ASP A 463 0.79 -1.41 2.49
N GLY A 464 1.68 -2.40 2.60
CA GLY A 464 1.96 -3.08 3.86
C GLY A 464 3.24 -3.89 3.87
N ILE A 465 3.55 -4.45 5.03
CA ILE A 465 4.61 -5.44 5.23
C ILE A 465 3.98 -6.71 5.78
N LEU A 466 4.34 -7.86 5.20
CA LEU A 466 4.22 -9.15 5.85
C LEU A 466 5.60 -9.54 6.40
N PHE A 467 5.72 -9.55 7.73
CA PHE A 467 6.87 -10.13 8.40
C PHE A 467 6.76 -11.65 8.35
N HIS A 468 7.78 -12.29 7.76
CA HIS A 468 7.84 -13.74 7.65
C HIS A 468 7.88 -14.45 9.01
N ASP A 469 7.66 -15.76 9.00
CA ASP A 469 7.57 -16.64 10.16
C ASP A 469 8.94 -16.97 10.77
N ASP A 470 10.03 -16.57 10.12
CA ASP A 470 11.40 -16.80 10.54
C ASP A 470 11.83 -15.99 11.78
N GLY A 471 11.03 -14.97 12.14
CA GLY A 471 11.15 -14.20 13.38
C GLY A 471 10.79 -15.01 14.62
N VAL A 472 11.50 -16.10 14.88
CA VAL A 472 11.27 -17.01 16.01
C VAL A 472 12.54 -17.31 16.77
N LEU A 473 12.41 -17.61 18.06
CA LEU A 473 13.50 -18.04 18.93
C LEU A 473 13.01 -19.18 19.82
N ASP A 474 13.68 -20.32 19.77
CA ASP A 474 13.29 -21.45 20.61
C ASP A 474 13.80 -21.32 22.05
N ASP A 475 13.48 -22.31 22.89
CA ASP A 475 13.86 -22.34 24.29
C ASP A 475 15.37 -22.53 24.53
N TYR A 476 16.18 -22.74 23.50
CA TYR A 476 17.65 -22.82 23.54
C TYR A 476 18.33 -21.61 22.88
N GLU A 477 17.55 -20.67 22.34
CA GLU A 477 17.99 -19.51 21.57
C GLU A 477 17.47 -18.20 22.15
N ASP A 478 18.16 -17.07 21.98
CA ASP A 478 19.47 -16.89 21.34
C ASP A 478 20.60 -16.95 22.37
N ALA A 479 21.63 -17.75 22.15
CA ALA A 479 22.81 -17.95 23.00
C ALA A 479 24.01 -17.08 22.60
N SER A 480 23.85 -16.20 21.61
CA SER A 480 24.92 -15.28 21.18
C SER A 480 25.36 -14.33 22.31
N PRO A 481 26.61 -13.85 22.31
CA PRO A 481 27.08 -12.90 23.33
C PRO A 481 26.23 -11.63 23.44
N ALA A 482 25.72 -11.13 22.31
CA ALA A 482 24.83 -9.97 22.27
C ALA A 482 23.50 -10.27 22.99
N ALA A 483 22.90 -11.44 22.75
CA ALA A 483 21.68 -11.87 23.40
C ALA A 483 21.85 -12.07 24.91
N LEU A 484 22.93 -12.73 25.35
CA LEU A 484 23.21 -12.91 26.78
C LEU A 484 23.34 -11.57 27.52
N LYS A 485 23.99 -10.58 26.89
CA LYS A 485 24.06 -9.21 27.42
C LYS A 485 22.68 -8.55 27.47
N ALA A 486 21.85 -8.74 26.45
CA ALA A 486 20.48 -8.25 26.45
C ALA A 486 19.64 -8.88 27.58
N TYR A 487 19.80 -10.17 27.85
CA TYR A 487 19.10 -10.85 28.95
C TYR A 487 19.52 -10.31 30.31
N GLN A 488 20.81 -10.01 30.52
CA GLN A 488 21.28 -9.33 31.72
C GLN A 488 20.62 -7.97 31.91
N ALA A 489 20.47 -7.19 30.83
CA ALA A 489 19.76 -5.91 30.88
C ALA A 489 18.26 -6.06 31.20
N MET A 490 17.65 -7.21 30.86
CA MET A 490 16.29 -7.58 31.28
C MET A 490 16.22 -8.08 32.74
N GLY A 491 17.34 -8.12 33.46
CA GLY A 491 17.43 -8.65 34.83
C GLY A 491 17.27 -10.17 34.88
N LEU A 492 17.81 -10.88 33.89
CA LEU A 492 17.96 -12.33 33.86
C LEU A 492 19.45 -12.70 34.02
N PRO A 493 19.78 -13.92 34.47
CA PRO A 493 21.15 -14.42 34.39
C PRO A 493 21.68 -14.39 32.95
N GLY A 494 22.97 -14.10 32.76
CA GLY A 494 23.64 -14.23 31.46
C GLY A 494 23.96 -15.68 31.06
N ASP A 495 23.17 -16.64 31.53
CA ASP A 495 23.36 -18.08 31.35
C ASP A 495 22.00 -18.75 31.13
N ILE A 496 21.76 -19.21 29.90
CA ILE A 496 20.49 -19.84 29.53
C ILE A 496 20.25 -21.14 30.31
N ASN A 497 21.29 -21.88 30.72
CA ASN A 497 21.09 -23.10 31.51
C ASN A 497 20.48 -22.77 32.88
N GLN A 498 20.91 -21.67 33.51
CA GLN A 498 20.33 -21.20 34.77
C GLN A 498 18.90 -20.71 34.58
N ILE A 499 18.63 -19.97 33.50
CA ILE A 499 17.28 -19.52 33.14
C ILE A 499 16.33 -20.72 33.00
N ARG A 500 16.74 -21.73 32.23
CA ARG A 500 15.92 -22.92 31.93
C ARG A 500 15.61 -23.80 33.14
N GLN A 501 16.41 -23.74 34.20
CA GLN A 501 16.21 -24.52 35.44
C GLN A 501 15.16 -23.90 36.38
N SER A 502 14.77 -22.63 36.17
CA SER A 502 13.77 -21.94 36.98
C SER A 502 12.52 -21.62 36.14
N PRO A 503 11.32 -22.12 36.51
CA PRO A 503 10.08 -21.79 35.80
C PRO A 503 9.81 -20.28 35.71
N GLU A 504 10.13 -19.53 36.77
CA GLU A 504 9.97 -18.07 36.80
C GLU A 504 10.91 -17.36 35.82
N LEU A 505 12.19 -17.73 35.82
CA LEU A 505 13.17 -17.15 34.91
C LEU A 505 12.86 -17.52 33.45
N MET A 506 12.44 -18.77 33.21
CA MET A 506 12.05 -19.25 31.90
C MET A 506 10.87 -18.41 31.37
N GLN A 507 9.82 -18.22 32.17
CA GLN A 507 8.68 -17.39 31.79
C GLN A 507 9.10 -15.94 31.47
N LYS A 508 9.91 -15.32 32.34
CA LYS A 508 10.41 -13.95 32.12
C LYS A 508 11.24 -13.85 30.83
N TRP A 509 12.07 -14.85 30.55
CA TRP A 509 12.89 -14.91 29.35
C TRP A 509 12.06 -15.12 28.08
N THR A 510 11.07 -16.03 28.11
CA THR A 510 10.11 -16.23 27.02
C THR A 510 9.41 -14.92 26.65
N ARG A 511 8.79 -14.24 27.62
CA ARG A 511 8.12 -12.95 27.40
C ARG A 511 9.09 -11.88 26.89
N GLY A 512 10.32 -11.85 27.43
CA GLY A 512 11.37 -10.93 27.00
C GLY A 512 11.78 -11.12 25.53
N LYS A 513 11.92 -12.36 25.06
CA LYS A 513 12.23 -12.67 23.65
C LYS A 513 11.08 -12.27 22.72
N THR A 514 9.84 -12.59 23.08
CA THR A 514 8.66 -12.19 22.31
C THR A 514 8.56 -10.68 22.18
N ALA A 515 8.70 -9.96 23.30
CA ALA A 515 8.70 -8.49 23.30
C ALA A 515 9.84 -7.91 22.46
N ALA A 516 11.04 -8.48 22.51
CA ALA A 516 12.19 -8.01 21.72
C ALA A 516 11.99 -8.18 20.21
N LEU A 517 11.39 -9.29 19.77
CA LEU A 517 11.05 -9.51 18.36
C LEU A 517 9.96 -8.53 17.90
N ILE A 518 8.90 -8.34 18.68
CA ILE A 518 7.84 -7.37 18.34
C ILE A 518 8.43 -5.96 18.25
N ALA A 519 9.24 -5.54 19.24
CA ALA A 519 9.91 -4.24 19.21
C ALA A 519 10.79 -4.07 17.97
N PHE A 520 11.53 -5.11 17.58
CA PHE A 520 12.33 -5.07 16.36
C PHE A 520 11.46 -4.91 15.10
N SER A 521 10.34 -5.62 14.98
CA SER A 521 9.43 -5.44 13.85
C SER A 521 8.87 -4.01 13.76
N HIS A 522 8.58 -3.36 14.89
CA HIS A 522 8.15 -1.96 14.90
C HIS A 522 9.23 -0.97 14.45
N GLU A 523 10.50 -1.24 14.78
CA GLU A 523 11.61 -0.47 14.23
C GLU A 523 11.68 -0.60 12.71
N LEU A 524 11.53 -1.82 12.17
CA LEU A 524 11.50 -2.05 10.73
C LEU A 524 10.30 -1.36 10.06
N THR A 525 9.11 -1.44 10.66
CA THR A 525 7.93 -0.69 10.19
C THR A 525 8.19 0.81 10.14
N SER A 526 8.80 1.37 11.19
CA SER A 526 9.11 2.81 11.27
C SER A 526 10.09 3.24 10.17
N THR A 527 11.11 2.41 9.88
CA THR A 527 12.05 2.65 8.78
C THR A 527 11.32 2.71 7.44
N VAL A 528 10.47 1.73 7.14
CA VAL A 528 9.75 1.68 5.86
C VAL A 528 8.73 2.82 5.74
N GLN A 529 7.99 3.13 6.80
CA GLN A 529 7.04 4.25 6.82
C GLN A 529 7.72 5.59 6.50
N GLY A 530 9.00 5.76 6.85
CA GLY A 530 9.78 6.95 6.48
C GLY A 530 9.87 7.20 4.97
N TYR A 531 9.66 6.18 4.14
CA TYR A 531 9.81 6.23 2.68
C TYR A 531 8.53 5.91 1.91
N GLN A 532 7.46 5.46 2.57
CA GLN A 532 6.22 5.04 1.92
C GLN A 532 5.10 6.07 2.11
N ASN A 533 4.56 6.54 0.98
CA ASN A 533 3.27 7.23 0.76
C ASN A 533 2.50 7.71 2.00
N GLY A 534 3.10 8.58 2.81
CA GLY A 534 2.49 9.14 4.01
C GLY A 534 2.29 8.20 5.19
N ARG A 535 3.19 7.24 5.40
CA ARG A 535 3.23 6.39 6.61
C ARG A 535 1.98 5.54 6.85
N ASP A 536 0.99 5.60 5.96
CA ASP A 536 -0.22 4.80 5.98
C ASP A 536 0.09 3.45 5.34
N MET A 537 0.78 2.62 6.12
CA MET A 537 1.21 1.29 5.73
C MET A 537 0.80 0.31 6.81
N LEU A 538 0.19 -0.79 6.39
CA LEU A 538 -0.32 -1.82 7.28
C LEU A 538 0.71 -2.90 7.57
N THR A 539 0.53 -3.58 8.69
CA THR A 539 1.44 -4.62 9.15
C THR A 539 0.71 -5.94 9.33
N ALA A 540 1.31 -6.99 8.79
CA ALA A 540 0.96 -8.36 9.06
C ALA A 540 2.21 -9.12 9.51
N ARG A 541 2.03 -10.13 10.37
CA ARG A 541 3.10 -11.05 10.73
C ARG A 541 2.58 -12.47 10.75
N ASN A 542 3.33 -13.38 10.15
CA ASN A 542 3.03 -14.80 10.21
C ASN A 542 3.14 -15.31 11.65
N ILE A 543 2.17 -16.12 12.06
CA ILE A 543 2.19 -16.87 13.31
C ILE A 543 1.86 -18.33 13.04
N PHE A 544 2.61 -19.23 13.68
CA PHE A 544 2.31 -20.64 13.64
C PHE A 544 0.96 -20.94 14.32
N ALA A 545 0.29 -22.02 13.92
CA ALA A 545 -0.96 -22.43 14.56
C ALA A 545 -0.76 -22.90 16.02
N GLY A 546 0.41 -23.45 16.33
CA GLY A 546 0.79 -23.92 17.67
C GLY A 546 0.54 -22.89 18.78
N PRO A 547 1.15 -21.69 18.75
CA PRO A 547 0.91 -20.61 19.72
C PRO A 547 -0.54 -20.16 19.90
N VAL A 548 -1.41 -20.38 18.92
CA VAL A 548 -2.85 -20.07 19.01
C VAL A 548 -3.63 -21.20 19.69
N LEU A 549 -3.26 -22.44 19.42
CA LEU A 549 -3.90 -23.64 19.98
C LEU A 549 -3.41 -23.97 21.40
N ASP A 550 -2.13 -23.77 21.67
CA ASP A 550 -1.47 -23.96 22.96
C ASP A 550 -0.53 -22.78 23.26
N PRO A 551 -0.93 -21.84 24.14
CA PRO A 551 -0.10 -20.71 24.53
C PRO A 551 1.27 -21.07 25.09
N LYS A 552 1.48 -22.32 25.57
CA LYS A 552 2.81 -22.76 26.02
C LYS A 552 3.84 -22.77 24.89
N ALA A 553 3.40 -22.87 23.64
CA ALA A 553 4.28 -22.88 22.49
C ALA A 553 5.12 -21.61 22.34
N GLU A 554 4.67 -20.49 22.93
CA GLU A 554 5.47 -19.26 23.05
C GLU A 554 6.88 -19.54 23.60
N THR A 555 7.01 -20.49 24.53
CA THR A 555 8.28 -20.91 25.12
C THR A 555 9.35 -21.24 24.07
N TRP A 556 8.93 -21.85 22.95
CA TRP A 556 9.83 -22.35 21.93
C TRP A 556 9.59 -21.79 20.53
N THR A 557 8.72 -20.79 20.40
CA THR A 557 8.56 -19.99 19.17
C THR A 557 8.87 -18.52 19.40
N ALA A 558 8.80 -18.03 20.64
CA ALA A 558 8.77 -16.62 20.98
C ALA A 558 7.65 -15.85 20.27
N GLN A 559 6.55 -16.52 19.94
CA GLN A 559 5.34 -15.91 19.38
C GLN A 559 4.19 -16.02 20.38
N ASN A 560 3.49 -14.91 20.63
CA ASN A 560 2.31 -14.85 21.50
C ASN A 560 1.14 -14.24 20.74
N TYR A 561 0.01 -14.94 20.70
CA TYR A 561 -1.13 -14.54 19.89
C TYR A 561 -1.78 -13.23 20.35
N ASP A 562 -1.95 -13.02 21.66
CA ASP A 562 -2.53 -11.79 22.21
C ASP A 562 -1.62 -10.57 21.99
N ASP A 563 -0.30 -10.75 22.10
CA ASP A 563 0.65 -9.68 21.81
C ASP A 563 0.63 -9.33 20.31
N PHE A 564 0.50 -10.33 19.43
CA PHE A 564 0.42 -10.11 17.98
C PHE A 564 -0.87 -9.37 17.59
N LEU A 565 -2.02 -9.74 18.20
CA LEU A 565 -3.28 -9.03 18.03
C LEU A 565 -3.21 -7.56 18.48
N GLN A 566 -2.32 -7.22 19.41
CA GLN A 566 -2.09 -5.84 19.85
C GLN A 566 -1.09 -5.11 18.94
N ALA A 567 -0.02 -5.78 18.53
CA ALA A 567 1.11 -5.18 17.83
C ALA A 567 0.85 -4.92 16.33
N TYR A 568 0.17 -5.82 15.63
CA TYR A 568 0.04 -5.76 14.17
C TYR A 568 -1.38 -5.40 13.73
N ASP A 569 -1.55 -4.80 12.56
CA ASP A 569 -2.89 -4.59 11.98
C ASP A 569 -3.59 -5.93 11.72
N TYR A 570 -2.82 -6.90 11.22
CA TYR A 570 -3.27 -8.27 11.01
C TYR A 570 -2.30 -9.32 11.57
N VAL A 571 -2.87 -10.44 12.00
CA VAL A 571 -2.13 -11.65 12.33
C VAL A 571 -2.36 -12.65 11.21
N ALA A 572 -1.31 -12.97 10.45
CA ALA A 572 -1.37 -13.96 9.37
C ALA A 572 -1.18 -15.35 9.98
N LEU A 573 -2.28 -16.03 10.29
CA LEU A 573 -2.27 -17.34 10.93
C LEU A 573 -2.12 -18.42 9.88
N GLU A 574 -1.05 -19.21 9.97
CA GLU A 574 -0.80 -20.37 9.13
C GLU A 574 -1.78 -21.51 9.47
N ALA A 575 -2.98 -21.41 8.91
CA ALA A 575 -4.08 -22.34 9.10
C ALA A 575 -3.95 -23.52 8.13
N MET A 576 -2.86 -24.27 8.27
CA MET A 576 -2.39 -25.26 7.31
C MET A 576 -2.45 -26.68 7.89
N PRO A 577 -3.63 -27.35 7.89
CA PRO A 577 -3.81 -28.61 8.60
C PRO A 577 -2.92 -29.76 8.09
N TYR A 578 -2.52 -29.78 6.82
CA TYR A 578 -1.62 -30.81 6.29
C TYR A 578 -0.16 -30.51 6.69
N MET A 579 0.22 -29.23 6.75
CA MET A 579 1.49 -28.78 7.34
C MET A 579 1.54 -29.00 8.88
N GLU A 580 0.39 -29.16 9.53
CA GLU A 580 0.31 -29.51 10.96
C GLU A 580 0.06 -31.02 11.20
N GLU A 581 0.08 -31.84 10.13
CA GLU A 581 -0.17 -33.30 10.17
C GLU A 581 -1.49 -33.65 10.90
N ALA A 582 -2.50 -32.79 10.75
CA ALA A 582 -3.80 -32.97 11.39
C ALA A 582 -4.46 -34.25 10.88
N ARG A 583 -4.82 -35.14 11.82
CA ARG A 583 -5.53 -36.40 11.50
C ARG A 583 -6.88 -36.18 10.82
N ASP A 584 -7.59 -35.13 11.23
CA ASP A 584 -8.83 -34.67 10.63
C ASP A 584 -8.70 -33.15 10.37
N PRO A 585 -8.39 -32.74 9.13
CA PRO A 585 -8.26 -31.33 8.77
C PRO A 585 -9.49 -30.49 9.08
N LYS A 586 -10.71 -31.04 8.96
CA LYS A 586 -11.95 -30.30 9.19
C LYS A 586 -12.17 -30.02 10.67
N ASP A 587 -11.98 -31.03 11.51
CA ASP A 587 -12.07 -30.87 12.97
C ASP A 587 -10.97 -29.95 13.50
N TRP A 588 -9.74 -30.07 12.97
CA TRP A 588 -8.63 -29.20 13.32
C TRP A 588 -8.92 -27.73 12.99
N MET A 589 -9.39 -27.44 11.78
CA MET A 589 -9.78 -26.08 11.39
C MET A 589 -10.87 -25.53 12.30
N LYS A 590 -11.89 -26.32 12.63
CA LYS A 590 -12.95 -25.90 13.56
C LYS A 590 -12.39 -25.53 14.94
N LYS A 591 -11.47 -26.33 15.48
CA LYS A 591 -10.80 -26.06 16.76
C LYS A 591 -9.96 -24.80 16.70
N LEU A 592 -9.21 -24.59 15.61
CA LEU A 592 -8.40 -23.40 15.40
C LEU A 592 -9.27 -22.13 15.32
N THR A 593 -10.33 -22.13 14.51
CA THR A 593 -11.26 -20.99 14.43
C THR A 593 -11.93 -20.70 15.77
N ALA A 594 -12.31 -21.74 16.52
CA ALA A 594 -12.86 -21.59 17.87
C ALA A 594 -11.83 -21.06 18.88
N ALA A 595 -10.54 -21.37 18.72
CA ALA A 595 -9.46 -20.81 19.53
C ALA A 595 -9.34 -19.30 19.26
N VAL A 596 -9.21 -18.91 17.99
CA VAL A 596 -9.18 -17.49 17.56
C VAL A 596 -10.38 -16.70 18.09
N ALA A 597 -11.59 -17.26 18.01
CA ALA A 597 -12.82 -16.59 18.44
C ALA A 597 -12.90 -16.30 19.95
N LYS A 598 -12.06 -16.92 20.78
CA LYS A 598 -12.01 -16.63 22.23
C LYS A 598 -11.32 -15.31 22.54
N HIS A 599 -10.50 -14.80 21.63
CA HIS A 599 -9.71 -13.60 21.84
C HIS A 599 -10.45 -12.36 21.36
N LYS A 600 -10.33 -11.27 22.11
CA LYS A 600 -10.86 -9.97 21.70
C LYS A 600 -10.23 -9.58 20.37
N ASP A 601 -11.06 -9.20 19.41
CA ASP A 601 -10.66 -8.85 18.04
C ASP A 601 -10.02 -9.99 17.22
N GLY A 602 -9.97 -11.23 17.74
CA GLY A 602 -9.35 -12.38 17.08
C GLY A 602 -9.87 -12.62 15.66
N LEU A 603 -11.20 -12.80 15.51
CA LEU A 603 -11.82 -12.97 14.18
C LEU A 603 -11.70 -11.72 13.28
N ARG A 604 -11.54 -10.54 13.86
CA ARG A 604 -11.45 -9.27 13.13
C ARG A 604 -10.04 -9.01 12.58
N LYS A 605 -9.00 -9.41 13.31
CA LYS A 605 -7.59 -9.12 12.97
C LYS A 605 -6.82 -10.33 12.48
N THR A 606 -7.32 -11.55 12.63
CA THR A 606 -6.63 -12.75 12.13
C THR A 606 -7.04 -13.08 10.70
N ILE A 607 -6.06 -13.14 9.81
CA ILE A 607 -6.17 -13.67 8.46
C ILE A 607 -5.83 -15.15 8.54
N PHE A 608 -6.79 -16.02 8.23
CA PHE A 608 -6.54 -17.46 8.15
C PHE A 608 -5.90 -17.77 6.79
N GLU A 609 -4.59 -17.99 6.79
CA GLU A 609 -3.82 -18.33 5.60
C GLU A 609 -3.86 -19.84 5.38
N LEU A 610 -4.55 -20.26 4.31
CA LEU A 610 -4.75 -21.66 3.97
C LEU A 610 -3.64 -22.14 3.02
N GLN A 611 -3.22 -23.39 3.15
CA GLN A 611 -2.30 -23.97 2.17
C GLN A 611 -3.05 -24.41 0.90
N ALA A 612 -2.49 -24.10 -0.26
CA ALA A 612 -2.95 -24.57 -1.57
C ALA A 612 -2.15 -25.78 -2.08
N VAL A 613 -1.05 -26.13 -1.39
CA VAL A 613 -0.14 -27.23 -1.71
C VAL A 613 0.16 -28.02 -0.44
N ASP A 614 0.32 -29.33 -0.55
CA ASP A 614 0.82 -30.24 0.49
C ASP A 614 2.31 -30.49 0.26
N TRP A 615 3.15 -29.65 0.86
CA TRP A 615 4.62 -29.73 0.77
C TRP A 615 5.18 -31.04 1.34
N ARG A 616 4.50 -31.67 2.30
CA ARG A 616 4.92 -32.98 2.84
C ARG A 616 4.68 -34.13 1.87
N ASN A 617 3.81 -33.92 0.89
CA ASN A 617 3.47 -34.91 -0.13
C ASN A 617 3.97 -34.50 -1.51
N LYS A 618 5.26 -34.14 -1.60
CA LYS A 618 5.94 -33.78 -2.86
C LYS A 618 5.23 -32.64 -3.60
N ASP A 619 4.89 -31.58 -2.87
CA ASP A 619 4.23 -30.40 -3.39
C ASP A 619 2.91 -30.73 -4.13
N LYS A 620 2.18 -31.72 -3.63
CA LYS A 620 0.90 -32.11 -4.23
C LYS A 620 -0.11 -30.97 -4.08
N PRO A 621 -0.72 -30.45 -5.16
CA PRO A 621 -1.75 -29.43 -5.04
C PRO A 621 -2.96 -29.93 -4.25
N ILE A 622 -3.47 -29.09 -3.36
CA ILE A 622 -4.72 -29.35 -2.65
C ILE A 622 -5.89 -29.12 -3.63
N PRO A 623 -6.89 -30.02 -3.68
CA PRO A 623 -8.05 -29.84 -4.54
C PRO A 623 -8.73 -28.49 -4.29
N THR A 624 -8.97 -27.70 -5.33
CA THR A 624 -9.54 -26.35 -5.17
C THR A 624 -10.91 -26.36 -4.49
N ALA A 625 -11.73 -27.40 -4.73
CA ALA A 625 -13.01 -27.57 -4.04
C ALA A 625 -12.83 -27.72 -2.51
N GLU A 626 -11.76 -28.36 -2.06
CA GLU A 626 -11.47 -28.49 -0.64
C GLU A 626 -11.05 -27.15 -0.03
N LEU A 627 -10.20 -26.39 -0.72
CA LEU A 627 -9.81 -25.05 -0.30
C LEU A 627 -11.03 -24.11 -0.22
N ARG A 628 -11.94 -24.20 -1.20
CA ARG A 628 -13.23 -23.48 -1.18
C ARG A 628 -14.11 -23.87 0.01
N ASP A 629 -14.16 -25.15 0.35
CA ASP A 629 -14.93 -25.65 1.50
C ASP A 629 -14.36 -25.12 2.82
N GLN A 630 -13.02 -25.06 2.96
CA GLN A 630 -12.38 -24.45 4.13
C GLN A 630 -12.75 -22.96 4.26
N MET A 631 -12.67 -22.18 3.18
CA MET A 631 -13.09 -20.77 3.16
C MET A 631 -14.56 -20.60 3.50
N SER A 632 -15.43 -21.47 2.99
CA SER A 632 -16.87 -21.44 3.27
C SER A 632 -17.17 -21.68 4.75
N HIS A 633 -16.46 -22.61 5.39
CA HIS A 633 -16.60 -22.86 6.83
C HIS A 633 -16.09 -21.68 7.67
N LEU A 634 -14.98 -21.05 7.29
CA LEU A 634 -14.47 -19.84 7.96
C LEU A 634 -15.52 -18.72 7.94
N ARG A 635 -16.11 -18.43 6.77
CA ARG A 635 -17.19 -17.44 6.64
C ARG A 635 -18.37 -17.76 7.56
N ALA A 636 -18.82 -19.02 7.57
CA ALA A 636 -19.95 -19.45 8.39
C ALA A 636 -19.66 -19.31 9.90
N ALA A 637 -18.39 -19.37 10.30
CA ALA A 637 -17.94 -19.16 11.68
C ALA A 637 -17.65 -17.68 12.01
N GLY A 638 -17.86 -16.74 11.08
CA GLY A 638 -17.58 -15.31 11.27
C GLY A 638 -16.10 -14.91 11.07
N ALA A 639 -15.24 -15.84 10.65
CA ALA A 639 -13.87 -15.54 10.22
C ALA A 639 -13.90 -15.04 8.77
N LEU A 640 -13.97 -13.71 8.60
CA LEU A 640 -14.14 -13.08 7.29
C LEU A 640 -12.81 -12.87 6.54
N ASN A 641 -11.71 -12.84 7.28
CA ASN A 641 -10.37 -12.58 6.79
C ASN A 641 -9.64 -13.90 6.55
N TYR A 642 -9.27 -14.17 5.29
CA TYR A 642 -8.55 -15.39 4.94
C TYR A 642 -7.88 -15.25 3.58
N GLY A 643 -6.97 -16.17 3.28
CA GLY A 643 -6.25 -16.21 2.03
C GLY A 643 -5.65 -17.58 1.77
N TYR A 644 -4.76 -17.66 0.79
CA TYR A 644 -4.02 -18.91 0.55
C TYR A 644 -2.58 -18.67 0.08
N TYR A 645 -1.75 -19.70 0.28
CA TYR A 645 -0.37 -19.81 -0.18
C TYR A 645 -0.04 -21.24 -0.66
N PRO A 646 0.69 -21.45 -1.78
CA PRO A 646 1.09 -20.47 -2.79
C PRO A 646 0.05 -20.30 -3.91
N ASP A 647 0.21 -19.26 -4.71
CA ASP A 647 -0.46 -19.14 -6.02
C ASP A 647 0.43 -19.64 -7.16
N ASP A 648 0.06 -20.78 -7.76
CA ASP A 648 0.70 -21.31 -8.96
C ASP A 648 -0.04 -20.79 -10.21
N PHE A 649 0.18 -19.51 -10.49
CA PHE A 649 -0.39 -18.83 -11.66
C PHE A 649 0.10 -19.39 -13.00
N ILE A 650 1.20 -20.15 -13.01
CA ILE A 650 1.72 -20.80 -14.22
C ILE A 650 0.84 -21.99 -14.58
N ALA A 651 0.52 -22.85 -13.62
CA ALA A 651 -0.35 -24.01 -13.82
C ALA A 651 -1.85 -23.67 -13.65
N GLY A 652 -2.18 -22.44 -13.27
CA GLY A 652 -3.55 -21.98 -13.03
C GLY A 652 -4.16 -22.58 -11.78
N ARG A 653 -3.37 -22.77 -10.71
CA ARG A 653 -3.79 -23.41 -9.46
C ARG A 653 -3.61 -22.47 -8.27
N PRO A 654 -4.58 -22.43 -7.34
CA PRO A 654 -5.91 -23.05 -7.39
C PRO A 654 -6.82 -22.53 -8.52
N ASP A 655 -7.90 -23.21 -8.89
CA ASP A 655 -8.80 -22.72 -9.95
C ASP A 655 -9.54 -21.43 -9.51
N THR A 656 -9.32 -20.31 -10.20
CA THR A 656 -9.96 -19.03 -9.84
C THR A 656 -11.45 -19.02 -10.10
N GLU A 657 -11.98 -19.79 -11.05
CA GLU A 657 -13.42 -19.86 -11.29
C GLU A 657 -14.15 -20.47 -10.10
N VAL A 658 -13.54 -21.47 -9.47
CA VAL A 658 -14.06 -22.14 -8.28
C VAL A 658 -13.93 -21.26 -7.05
N LEU A 659 -12.83 -20.50 -6.91
CA LEU A 659 -12.60 -19.66 -5.72
C LEU A 659 -13.23 -18.26 -5.78
N ARG A 660 -13.64 -17.76 -6.95
CA ARG A 660 -14.05 -16.35 -7.10
C ARG A 660 -15.18 -15.94 -6.16
N ASP A 661 -16.19 -16.79 -5.94
CA ASP A 661 -17.34 -16.51 -5.08
C ASP A 661 -16.97 -16.40 -3.58
N VAL A 662 -15.90 -17.08 -3.18
CA VAL A 662 -15.37 -17.08 -1.83
C VAL A 662 -14.16 -16.18 -1.63
N MET A 663 -13.54 -15.65 -2.68
CA MET A 663 -12.39 -14.74 -2.58
C MET A 663 -12.70 -13.30 -2.97
N SER A 664 -13.61 -13.06 -3.92
CA SER A 664 -13.87 -11.70 -4.39
C SER A 664 -14.60 -10.85 -3.34
N LEU A 665 -14.18 -9.59 -3.21
CA LEU A 665 -14.91 -8.57 -2.45
C LEU A 665 -15.91 -7.77 -3.30
N LYS A 666 -16.00 -8.03 -4.62
CA LYS A 666 -16.96 -7.35 -5.48
C LYS A 666 -18.39 -7.81 -5.12
N SER A 667 -19.29 -6.85 -4.95
CA SER A 667 -20.71 -7.09 -4.62
C SER A 667 -21.58 -7.44 -5.84
N TYR A 668 -21.00 -7.43 -7.05
CA TYR A 668 -21.64 -7.87 -8.29
C TYR A 668 -20.69 -8.77 -9.09
N ILE A 669 -21.24 -9.85 -9.66
CA ILE A 669 -20.50 -10.73 -10.57
C ILE A 669 -20.46 -10.03 -11.93
N GLU A 670 -19.29 -9.58 -12.37
CA GLU A 670 -19.09 -9.24 -13.78
C GLU A 670 -19.26 -10.53 -14.59
N THR A 671 -20.39 -10.65 -15.30
CA THR A 671 -20.56 -11.73 -16.28
C THR A 671 -19.50 -11.56 -17.35
N ARG A 672 -18.65 -12.59 -17.55
CA ARG A 672 -17.68 -12.62 -18.65
C ARG A 672 -18.40 -12.24 -19.95
N LYS A 673 -18.01 -11.15 -20.60
CA LYS A 673 -18.05 -11.18 -22.06
C LYS A 673 -16.99 -12.19 -22.45
N ALA A 674 -17.38 -13.23 -23.18
CA ALA A 674 -16.39 -14.08 -23.84
C ALA A 674 -15.38 -13.15 -24.53
N PRO A 675 -14.07 -13.43 -24.44
CA PRO A 675 -13.13 -12.70 -25.28
C PRO A 675 -13.66 -12.78 -26.71
N PRO A 676 -13.61 -11.69 -27.50
CA PRO A 676 -13.93 -11.81 -28.91
C PRO A 676 -13.11 -12.99 -29.43
N SER A 677 -13.80 -14.04 -29.90
CA SER A 677 -13.17 -15.19 -30.55
C SER A 677 -12.15 -14.61 -31.50
N ALA A 678 -10.88 -15.00 -31.37
CA ALA A 678 -9.78 -14.48 -32.15
C ALA A 678 -10.29 -14.10 -33.54
N GLU A 679 -10.48 -12.80 -33.77
CA GLU A 679 -10.69 -12.32 -35.12
C GLU A 679 -9.50 -12.89 -35.85
N LYS A 680 -9.78 -13.72 -36.86
CA LYS A 680 -8.78 -14.11 -37.83
C LYS A 680 -8.04 -12.83 -38.15
N ILE A 681 -6.75 -12.81 -37.84
CA ILE A 681 -5.84 -11.84 -38.40
C ILE A 681 -5.79 -12.19 -39.89
N ASP A 682 -6.84 -11.78 -40.62
CA ASP A 682 -6.81 -11.69 -42.05
C ASP A 682 -5.79 -10.59 -42.33
N GLY A 683 -4.61 -11.02 -42.76
CA GLY A 683 -3.54 -10.15 -43.19
C GLY A 683 -4.01 -9.26 -44.34
N ALA A 684 -4.56 -8.10 -43.99
CA ALA A 684 -4.68 -6.98 -44.90
C ALA A 684 -3.40 -6.16 -44.80
N LEU A 685 -2.46 -6.47 -45.69
CA LEU A 685 -1.33 -5.62 -46.04
C LEU A 685 -1.79 -4.17 -46.29
N PRO A 686 -0.99 -3.14 -45.95
CA PRO A 686 -1.34 -1.75 -46.20
C PRO A 686 -1.54 -1.51 -47.71
N LYS A 687 -2.69 -0.90 -48.04
CA LYS A 687 -3.11 -0.56 -49.41
C LYS A 687 -2.06 0.32 -50.10
N THR A 688 -1.45 -0.20 -51.16
CA THR A 688 -0.71 0.58 -52.14
C THR A 688 -1.67 1.42 -52.98
N GLN A 689 -1.23 2.64 -53.34
CA GLN A 689 -1.92 3.54 -54.27
C GLN A 689 -2.13 2.88 -55.66
N PRO A 690 -3.17 3.29 -56.41
CA PRO A 690 -3.63 2.55 -57.58
C PRO A 690 -2.80 2.84 -58.84
N PRO A 691 -2.46 1.83 -59.66
CA PRO A 691 -2.06 2.07 -61.03
C PRO A 691 -3.29 2.17 -61.95
N ARG A 692 -3.19 3.07 -62.92
CA ARG A 692 -4.14 3.28 -64.03
C ARG A 692 -4.32 2.01 -64.85
N ALA A 693 -5.54 1.79 -65.33
CA ALA A 693 -5.85 0.84 -66.38
C ALA A 693 -5.29 1.33 -67.73
N ASP A 694 -4.64 0.46 -68.51
CA ASP A 694 -5.24 -0.13 -69.73
C ASP A 694 -4.24 -0.92 -70.59
N ALA A 695 -4.82 -1.91 -71.28
CA ALA A 695 -4.37 -2.62 -72.49
C ALA A 695 -3.41 -3.84 -72.37
N ALA A 696 -3.94 -4.97 -72.85
CA ALA A 696 -3.36 -6.30 -73.07
C ALA A 696 -2.51 -6.37 -74.38
N PRO A 697 -2.07 -7.56 -74.87
CA PRO A 697 -1.15 -8.55 -74.30
C PRO A 697 -0.05 -9.03 -75.29
N ALA A 698 0.73 -10.05 -74.86
CA ALA A 698 1.38 -11.14 -75.63
C ALA A 698 2.96 -11.17 -75.63
N PRO A 699 3.62 -12.33 -75.91
CA PRO A 699 4.06 -13.27 -74.86
C PRO A 699 5.47 -13.91 -75.05
N LYS A 700 5.88 -14.79 -74.10
CA LYS A 700 6.94 -15.86 -74.17
C LYS A 700 8.40 -15.35 -74.26
N SER A 701 9.47 -15.97 -73.73
CA SER A 701 9.77 -17.28 -73.14
C SER A 701 11.19 -17.23 -72.49
N PRO A 702 11.71 -18.32 -71.88
CA PRO A 702 12.66 -18.30 -70.74
C PRO A 702 14.08 -18.79 -71.07
N VAL A 703 15.05 -18.61 -70.16
CA VAL A 703 16.36 -19.32 -70.04
C VAL A 703 16.92 -19.02 -68.64
N ALA A 704 17.74 -19.79 -67.92
CA ALA A 704 17.99 -21.22 -67.71
C ALA A 704 19.03 -21.35 -66.56
N THR A 705 19.10 -22.58 -66.04
CA THR A 705 20.01 -23.28 -65.12
C THR A 705 21.53 -23.10 -65.26
N GLU A 706 22.27 -23.29 -64.14
CA GLU A 706 23.38 -24.26 -63.86
C GLU A 706 24.16 -23.82 -62.57
N ALA A 707 24.34 -24.63 -61.50
CA ALA A 707 25.31 -25.73 -61.27
C ALA A 707 26.80 -25.28 -61.40
N ALA A 708 27.81 -25.58 -60.56
CA ALA A 708 28.01 -26.50 -59.43
C ALA A 708 29.34 -26.18 -58.67
N ALA A 709 29.49 -26.80 -57.48
CA ALA A 709 30.71 -27.38 -56.85
C ALA A 709 31.90 -26.51 -56.33
N GLY A 710 32.41 -26.89 -55.14
CA GLY A 710 33.76 -26.55 -54.67
C GLY A 710 33.98 -26.72 -53.16
N ALA A 711 34.90 -27.60 -52.75
CA ALA A 711 35.12 -28.10 -51.39
C ALA A 711 36.04 -27.26 -50.46
N ALA A 712 36.08 -27.69 -49.18
CA ALA A 712 37.19 -27.72 -48.22
C ALA A 712 37.36 -26.58 -47.16
N ALA A 713 37.59 -27.03 -45.92
CA ALA A 713 37.83 -26.29 -44.66
C ALA A 713 39.33 -25.90 -44.49
N PRO A 714 39.86 -25.49 -43.31
CA PRO A 714 39.30 -24.93 -42.06
C PRO A 714 40.09 -23.68 -41.52
N ALA A 715 39.74 -23.24 -40.30
CA ALA A 715 40.62 -22.64 -39.26
C ALA A 715 40.53 -21.12 -38.94
N ASN A 716 40.24 -20.91 -37.65
CA ASN A 716 40.88 -19.99 -36.69
C ASN A 716 40.74 -18.46 -36.77
N ASN A 717 40.23 -17.95 -35.64
CA ASN A 717 40.80 -16.91 -34.77
C ASN A 717 40.45 -15.42 -34.96
N LYS A 718 40.19 -14.84 -33.76
CA LYS A 718 40.42 -13.46 -33.28
C LYS A 718 39.30 -12.41 -33.42
N ALA A 719 38.64 -12.20 -32.28
CA ALA A 719 38.75 -11.02 -31.40
C ALA A 719 38.32 -9.61 -31.90
N GLY A 720 37.52 -8.96 -31.06
CA GLY A 720 37.70 -7.55 -30.68
C GLY A 720 36.58 -6.61 -31.08
N GLY A 721 35.77 -6.18 -30.10
CA GLY A 721 34.76 -5.13 -30.22
C GLY A 721 33.80 -5.17 -29.05
#